data_AF-A0A810N4T9-F1
#
_entry.id   AF-A0A810N4T9-F1
#
_cell.length_a   1.000
_cell.length_b   1.000
_cell.length_c   1.000
_cell.angle_alpha   90.00
_cell.angle_beta   90.00
_cell.angle_gamma   90.00
#
_symmetry.space_group_name_H-M   'P 1'
#
loop_
_entity.id
_entity.type
_entity.pdbx_description
1 polymer ?
#
loop_
_entity_poly.entity_id
_entity_poly.type
_entity_poly.pdbx_seq_one_letter_code
_entity_poly.pdbx_strand_id
1 'polypeptide(L)'
;MSTPVSAGTAAHDPPGLRLTARGSGRRWWQRAVTAGAVVTALVTGSASVAHGSTVTWDEAGLRDKLFAVQLSNHGGDPTSIRHMVVSAAVLDWRVANPTATAEQITALIDQLDAAVTARHDRIATIGSSYGLMVNGADAVLAVPAMSKIATPQVSKVVASTWGAGLDAELIRRHQVSGSYQNYAYQTHLYEEQNRVFIETARAGRTDGALGDAWDARIGAAAGVAVDDDVETLAAKVPGLDLAELESARNNPVEYEARANAQLKKRLDALEAATDDATKKAAAEAAKNPPTAPTDEERAKRELALAEAAAKERKAVIDDLGKGIEALAHLIGFKDKAIASKVSAVGKAGVTIATAISEYIPKIVGKSVVGALTSLSTMALTGNILGAVMSLTEVFLPGPDPTTLILEEVARVRQDITELRTEMNTRFDRIEKALVAIHEDIVTQLGRMQGDIEEIRRQLTDIQNTLLSLDAKMDAAANSTHLALSQVILQDFGVTGVQNLRYEQRTGRELQYEKYWDALTTFYYYGENNARMSPLTLTQLESGPAAANLRNTLLNYSTHGSLYLLADLARNKGWAPGLPLPRVDTVHQGVPNAGMWLSAARAFSGMAHQSEEFSRTTPDVRNLLAALSGRGTEITGVVRSFSNPQDGRTNELYTNLIKEYRTALDGVSRELAALRVAAGENKIDPFGPGDQAPPARITTAAVPTVLPCSGTGPRVSMPEGALLHGLPHAFHTAYDMLPEEDRPILNACYDASYVNHEWYETQMETGFTADIDLTIRVRTKDRWPGAAWQDARTVKYTGPVGKVEFTNNRTGHHSKTEPNQMVYNKWSGLKPQVERSTRLANIAGAENATWLQVVGLLHGKQKVYYQSVVTGLANPASDLAKAADKLNEKLMLLQAYTEAGFPKALRTNDRLNGLLFGEEHLPGRFLLGTTGSDHLLSTFLGALKQYERCPDGGVPCTPWIDPRPEAIPQYGRDCPTGPLPATLAGDPVGNCIATQGYLRTDALAQEYQRQSTYLANGVYAEGLPEIEEGQVHLNVVGRLTGHVTSDKPTRR
;
A
#
# COMPACT_ATOMS: atom_id res chain seq x y z
N MET A 1 -48.87 5.86 -44.08
CA MET A 1 -50.33 5.72 -43.84
C MET A 1 -50.48 5.35 -42.37
N SER A 2 -50.98 6.18 -41.45
CA SER A 2 -51.73 7.44 -41.62
C SER A 2 -51.40 8.44 -40.50
N THR A 3 -51.41 9.72 -40.87
CA THR A 3 -51.36 10.93 -40.01
C THR A 3 -52.79 11.54 -39.93
N PRO A 4 -53.08 12.77 -39.42
CA PRO A 4 -52.49 13.65 -38.36
C PRO A 4 -53.58 14.36 -37.45
N VAL A 5 -53.24 15.50 -36.79
CA VAL A 5 -54.11 16.68 -36.40
C VAL A 5 -54.97 16.55 -35.11
N SER A 6 -55.17 17.54 -34.20
CA SER A 6 -54.67 18.94 -33.96
C SER A 6 -54.79 19.41 -32.48
N ALA A 7 -54.15 20.56 -32.18
CA ALA A 7 -54.34 21.57 -31.12
C ALA A 7 -55.80 21.85 -30.61
N GLY A 8 -56.03 22.56 -29.48
CA GLY A 8 -55.12 23.18 -28.47
C GLY A 8 -55.84 24.23 -27.56
N THR A 9 -55.07 25.01 -26.76
CA THR A 9 -55.49 26.15 -25.86
C THR A 9 -56.39 25.79 -24.65
N ALA A 10 -56.40 26.43 -23.46
CA ALA A 10 -55.58 27.42 -22.71
C ALA A 10 -56.19 27.57 -21.27
N ALA A 11 -55.64 28.18 -20.20
CA ALA A 11 -54.28 28.54 -19.74
C ALA A 11 -54.35 29.12 -18.29
N HIS A 12 -53.38 28.85 -17.38
CA HIS A 12 -53.11 29.59 -16.10
C HIS A 12 -51.79 29.11 -15.42
N ASP A 13 -51.06 30.02 -14.76
CA ASP A 13 -49.78 29.84 -14.04
C ASP A 13 -49.95 29.34 -12.57
N PRO A 14 -48.90 29.12 -11.74
CA PRO A 14 -47.57 28.45 -11.88
C PRO A 14 -47.49 27.28 -10.83
N PRO A 15 -46.43 26.97 -10.04
CA PRO A 15 -44.96 27.14 -10.15
C PRO A 15 -44.10 25.87 -9.86
N GLY A 16 -42.77 26.00 -10.02
CA GLY A 16 -41.70 25.34 -9.23
C GLY A 16 -41.78 23.85 -8.85
N LEU A 17 -41.18 22.96 -9.66
CA LEU A 17 -41.02 21.54 -9.35
C LEU A 17 -39.71 21.24 -8.58
N ARG A 18 -39.83 21.03 -7.26
CA ARG A 18 -38.85 20.25 -6.48
C ARG A 18 -39.18 18.76 -6.63
N LEU A 19 -38.28 17.96 -7.20
CA LEU A 19 -38.40 16.50 -7.14
C LEU A 19 -37.65 15.95 -5.92
N THR A 20 -38.41 15.46 -4.94
CA THR A 20 -37.90 14.78 -3.75
C THR A 20 -37.55 13.33 -4.06
N ALA A 21 -36.27 12.95 -3.95
CA ALA A 21 -35.87 11.56 -3.97
C ALA A 21 -36.19 10.86 -2.63
N ARG A 22 -36.97 9.78 -2.65
CA ARG A 22 -37.15 8.88 -1.50
C ARG A 22 -37.34 7.43 -1.93
N GLY A 23 -36.38 6.58 -1.54
CA GLY A 23 -36.69 5.27 -0.97
C GLY A 23 -36.88 4.07 -1.90
N SER A 24 -35.78 3.50 -2.43
CA SER A 24 -35.77 2.12 -2.93
C SER A 24 -34.39 1.44 -2.82
N GLY A 25 -33.79 1.43 -1.62
CA GLY A 25 -32.46 0.84 -1.37
C GLY A 25 -32.35 -0.13 -0.19
N ARG A 26 -33.47 -0.51 0.45
CA ARG A 26 -33.47 -1.12 1.80
C ARG A 26 -34.02 -2.55 1.89
N ARG A 27 -34.05 -3.30 0.78
CA ARG A 27 -34.68 -4.64 0.70
C ARG A 27 -33.83 -5.78 0.12
N TRP A 28 -32.57 -5.55 -0.23
CA TRP A 28 -31.67 -6.62 -0.70
C TRP A 28 -30.75 -7.17 0.42
N TRP A 29 -30.43 -6.35 1.42
CA TRP A 29 -29.57 -6.66 2.57
C TRP A 29 -30.07 -7.74 3.56
N GLN A 30 -31.21 -8.40 3.31
CA GLN A 30 -31.83 -9.35 4.27
C GLN A 30 -31.78 -10.83 3.82
N ARG A 31 -30.90 -11.19 2.87
CA ARG A 31 -30.83 -12.56 2.32
C ARG A 31 -29.43 -13.18 2.22
N ALA A 32 -28.38 -12.52 2.70
CA ALA A 32 -27.06 -13.12 2.88
C ALA A 32 -26.79 -13.26 4.39
N VAL A 33 -27.10 -14.44 4.96
CA VAL A 33 -26.93 -14.74 6.41
C VAL A 33 -26.41 -16.18 6.52
N THR A 34 -25.21 -16.37 7.05
CA THR A 34 -24.36 -17.45 6.50
C THR A 34 -23.88 -18.51 7.49
N ALA A 35 -23.84 -18.25 8.79
CA ALA A 35 -23.78 -19.34 9.79
C ALA A 35 -24.98 -20.31 9.73
N GLY A 36 -26.06 -19.95 9.02
CA GLY A 36 -27.19 -20.84 8.74
C GLY A 36 -26.87 -21.98 7.77
N ALA A 37 -26.15 -21.70 6.68
CA ALA A 37 -26.02 -22.63 5.55
C ALA A 37 -25.11 -23.82 5.88
N VAL A 38 -23.93 -23.56 6.46
CA VAL A 38 -22.95 -24.60 6.84
C VAL A 38 -23.58 -25.59 7.84
N VAL A 39 -24.28 -25.07 8.85
CA VAL A 39 -24.97 -25.90 9.85
C VAL A 39 -26.13 -26.68 9.24
N THR A 40 -26.89 -26.10 8.31
CA THR A 40 -27.99 -26.80 7.61
C THR A 40 -27.46 -27.89 6.64
N ALA A 41 -26.30 -27.68 6.04
CA ALA A 41 -25.64 -28.68 5.18
C ALA A 41 -25.06 -29.86 6.00
N LEU A 42 -24.49 -29.57 7.18
CA LEU A 42 -24.05 -30.62 8.13
C LEU A 42 -25.25 -31.45 8.64
N VAL A 43 -26.37 -30.79 8.98
CA VAL A 43 -27.60 -31.46 9.47
C VAL A 43 -28.29 -32.33 8.42
N THR A 44 -28.09 -32.08 7.12
CA THR A 44 -28.76 -32.87 6.04
C THR A 44 -27.91 -34.00 5.47
N GLY A 45 -26.61 -34.08 5.79
CA GLY A 45 -25.68 -35.11 5.28
C GLY A 45 -25.66 -36.43 6.06
N SER A 46 -26.22 -36.47 7.26
CA SER A 46 -26.12 -37.61 8.18
C SER A 46 -26.97 -38.81 7.73
N ALA A 47 -26.35 -39.79 7.08
CA ALA A 47 -27.00 -41.08 6.79
C ALA A 47 -27.56 -41.70 8.09
N SER A 48 -28.78 -42.25 8.02
CA SER A 48 -29.54 -42.68 9.20
C SER A 48 -28.85 -43.81 9.98
N VAL A 49 -28.16 -43.44 11.06
CA VAL A 49 -27.59 -44.38 12.03
C VAL A 49 -28.71 -45.02 12.87
N ALA A 50 -28.56 -46.30 13.20
CA ALA A 50 -29.57 -47.09 13.88
C ALA A 50 -30.02 -46.49 15.23
N HIS A 51 -31.34 -46.49 15.48
CA HIS A 51 -31.91 -46.22 16.80
C HIS A 51 -31.34 -47.18 17.84
N GLY A 52 -30.64 -46.66 18.84
CA GLY A 52 -30.10 -47.46 19.96
C GLY A 52 -28.72 -47.03 20.49
N SER A 53 -28.02 -46.10 19.83
CA SER A 53 -26.77 -45.54 20.38
C SER A 53 -27.05 -44.31 21.25
N THR A 54 -26.57 -44.31 22.49
CA THR A 54 -26.52 -43.12 23.35
C THR A 54 -25.21 -42.38 23.12
N VAL A 55 -25.22 -41.05 23.09
CA VAL A 55 -23.99 -40.25 23.05
C VAL A 55 -23.27 -40.37 24.40
N THR A 56 -22.19 -41.13 24.42
CA THR A 56 -21.32 -41.29 25.60
C THR A 56 -20.40 -40.10 25.74
N TRP A 57 -20.50 -39.39 26.86
CA TRP A 57 -19.55 -38.36 27.25
C TRP A 57 -18.39 -39.01 28.02
N ASP A 58 -17.17 -38.60 27.70
CA ASP A 58 -16.04 -38.72 28.62
C ASP A 58 -16.10 -37.51 29.56
N GLU A 59 -16.67 -37.67 30.75
CA GLU A 59 -16.82 -36.57 31.71
C GLU A 59 -15.47 -36.00 32.17
N ALA A 60 -14.44 -36.84 32.28
CA ALA A 60 -13.09 -36.39 32.60
C ALA A 60 -12.50 -35.58 31.42
N GLY A 61 -12.63 -36.09 30.19
CA GLY A 61 -12.22 -35.38 28.98
C GLY A 61 -12.96 -34.05 28.77
N LEU A 62 -14.27 -34.02 29.00
CA LEU A 62 -15.09 -32.80 28.92
C LEU A 62 -14.65 -31.77 29.97
N ARG A 63 -14.50 -32.19 31.24
CA ARG A 63 -14.02 -31.33 32.32
C ARG A 63 -12.66 -30.73 31.98
N ASP A 64 -11.72 -31.58 31.61
CA ASP A 64 -10.34 -31.18 31.30
C ASP A 64 -10.32 -30.20 30.11
N LYS A 65 -11.16 -30.43 29.08
CA LYS A 65 -11.30 -29.50 27.95
C LYS A 65 -11.92 -28.17 28.38
N LEU A 66 -12.98 -28.16 29.18
CA LEU A 66 -13.61 -26.93 29.66
C LEU A 66 -12.64 -26.09 30.51
N PHE A 67 -11.84 -26.73 31.39
CA PHE A 67 -10.80 -26.05 32.16
C PHE A 67 -9.77 -25.38 31.23
N ALA A 68 -9.27 -26.11 30.25
CA ALA A 68 -8.26 -25.60 29.34
C ALA A 68 -8.78 -24.50 28.39
N VAL A 69 -10.04 -24.58 27.97
CA VAL A 69 -10.74 -23.54 27.20
C VAL A 69 -10.83 -22.23 27.98
N GLN A 70 -10.91 -22.25 29.32
CA GLN A 70 -10.93 -21.00 30.09
C GLN A 70 -9.60 -20.24 30.08
N LEU A 71 -8.48 -20.96 29.97
CA LEU A 71 -7.12 -20.44 30.01
C LEU A 71 -6.54 -20.15 28.62
N SER A 72 -7.04 -20.84 27.60
CA SER A 72 -6.72 -20.59 26.19
C SER A 72 -7.32 -19.24 25.76
N ASN A 73 -6.52 -18.37 25.15
CA ASN A 73 -6.98 -17.09 24.61
C ASN A 73 -6.97 -17.13 23.07
N HIS A 74 -8.15 -17.06 22.46
CA HIS A 74 -8.34 -17.21 21.01
C HIS A 74 -7.94 -15.99 20.17
N GLY A 75 -7.64 -14.87 20.82
CA GLY A 75 -7.09 -13.66 20.22
C GLY A 75 -5.57 -13.51 20.37
N GLY A 76 -4.83 -14.56 20.72
CA GLY A 76 -3.36 -14.55 20.74
C GLY A 76 -2.70 -13.67 21.83
N ASP A 77 -3.40 -13.41 22.93
CA ASP A 77 -2.88 -12.65 24.09
C ASP A 77 -1.55 -13.26 24.62
N PRO A 78 -0.46 -12.46 24.73
CA PRO A 78 0.80 -12.88 25.36
C PRO A 78 0.63 -13.53 26.73
N THR A 79 -0.38 -13.13 27.50
CA THR A 79 -0.67 -13.64 28.86
C THR A 79 -0.94 -15.15 28.85
N SER A 80 -1.73 -15.66 27.90
CA SER A 80 -2.06 -17.08 27.82
C SER A 80 -0.85 -17.91 27.38
N ILE A 81 -0.02 -17.39 26.45
CA ILE A 81 1.24 -18.02 26.05
C ILE A 81 2.24 -18.05 27.24
N ARG A 82 2.33 -16.97 28.02
CA ARG A 82 3.15 -16.92 29.24
C ARG A 82 2.68 -17.98 30.24
N HIS A 83 1.40 -18.01 30.58
CA HIS A 83 0.84 -18.96 31.55
C HIS A 83 1.00 -20.42 31.09
N MET A 84 0.86 -20.72 29.80
CA MET A 84 1.16 -22.03 29.23
C MET A 84 2.63 -22.43 29.48
N VAL A 85 3.59 -21.58 29.10
CA VAL A 85 5.02 -21.91 29.23
C VAL A 85 5.45 -22.03 30.70
N VAL A 86 4.93 -21.17 31.58
CA VAL A 86 5.15 -21.27 33.04
C VAL A 86 4.56 -22.57 33.59
N SER A 87 3.33 -22.94 33.22
CA SER A 87 2.69 -24.17 33.70
C SER A 87 3.44 -25.43 33.26
N ALA A 88 3.93 -25.47 32.01
CA ALA A 88 4.79 -26.56 31.53
C ALA A 88 6.08 -26.69 32.35
N ALA A 89 6.75 -25.57 32.64
CA ALA A 89 7.96 -25.57 33.48
C ALA A 89 7.69 -26.00 34.93
N VAL A 90 6.55 -25.61 35.51
CA VAL A 90 6.15 -26.01 36.87
C VAL A 90 5.87 -27.51 36.95
N LEU A 91 5.21 -28.09 35.93
CA LEU A 91 5.00 -29.54 35.85
C LEU A 91 6.32 -30.31 35.83
N ASP A 92 7.26 -29.90 34.98
CA ASP A 92 8.59 -30.51 34.89
C ASP A 92 9.35 -30.41 36.23
N TRP A 93 9.33 -29.23 36.86
CA TRP A 93 9.96 -29.03 38.16
C TRP A 93 9.32 -29.84 39.27
N ARG A 94 7.99 -29.99 39.26
CA ARG A 94 7.27 -30.76 40.28
C ARG A 94 7.60 -32.26 40.21
N VAL A 95 7.76 -32.82 39.01
CA VAL A 95 8.24 -34.21 38.84
C VAL A 95 9.63 -34.41 39.45
N ALA A 96 10.53 -33.44 39.31
CA ALA A 96 11.85 -33.47 39.94
C ALA A 96 11.85 -33.17 41.45
N ASN A 97 10.81 -32.51 41.96
CA ASN A 97 10.70 -32.04 43.36
C ASN A 97 9.34 -32.45 43.99
N PRO A 98 9.02 -33.76 44.08
CA PRO A 98 7.69 -34.25 44.46
C PRO A 98 7.30 -33.97 45.91
N THR A 99 8.25 -33.57 46.76
CA THR A 99 8.02 -33.25 48.19
C THR A 99 8.02 -31.75 48.50
N ALA A 100 8.15 -30.89 47.49
CA ALA A 100 8.10 -29.44 47.69
C ALA A 100 6.73 -28.95 48.22
N THR A 101 6.73 -27.87 48.99
CA THR A 101 5.49 -27.27 49.54
C THR A 101 4.83 -26.32 48.53
N ALA A 102 3.54 -26.01 48.75
CA ALA A 102 2.82 -25.03 47.94
C ALA A 102 3.51 -23.65 47.93
N GLU A 103 4.13 -23.25 49.05
CA GLU A 103 4.92 -22.01 49.14
C GLU A 103 6.17 -22.04 48.23
N GLN A 104 6.86 -23.18 48.15
CA GLN A 104 8.02 -23.36 47.27
C GLN A 104 7.63 -23.37 45.79
N ILE A 105 6.50 -24.01 45.46
CA ILE A 105 5.94 -24.01 44.09
C ILE A 105 5.48 -22.60 43.71
N THR A 106 4.84 -21.87 44.62
CA THR A 106 4.44 -20.47 44.43
C THR A 106 5.65 -19.57 44.18
N ALA A 107 6.72 -19.71 44.97
CA ALA A 107 7.96 -18.95 44.79
C ALA A 107 8.68 -19.27 43.46
N LEU A 108 8.51 -20.49 42.92
CA LEU A 108 8.96 -20.84 41.58
C LEU A 108 8.10 -20.20 40.49
N ILE A 109 6.76 -20.26 40.61
CA ILE A 109 5.82 -19.63 39.67
C ILE A 109 6.16 -18.14 39.54
N ASP A 110 6.35 -17.43 40.64
CA ASP A 110 6.74 -16.02 40.65
C ASP A 110 8.07 -15.76 39.92
N GLN A 111 9.07 -16.63 40.09
CA GLN A 111 10.36 -16.51 39.39
C GLN A 111 10.23 -16.78 37.88
N LEU A 112 9.45 -17.79 37.49
CA LEU A 112 9.22 -18.16 36.10
C LEU A 112 8.41 -17.06 35.38
N ASP A 113 7.30 -16.60 35.97
CA ASP A 113 6.44 -15.57 35.39
C ASP A 113 7.17 -14.22 35.27
N ALA A 114 7.97 -13.84 36.27
CA ALA A 114 8.83 -12.66 36.18
C ALA A 114 9.91 -12.79 35.11
N ALA A 115 10.53 -13.96 34.95
CA ALA A 115 11.54 -14.22 33.92
C ALA A 115 10.93 -14.15 32.50
N VAL A 116 9.76 -14.75 32.29
CA VAL A 116 9.05 -14.72 31.01
C VAL A 116 8.52 -13.32 30.72
N THR A 117 7.88 -12.64 31.68
CA THR A 117 7.39 -11.26 31.52
C THR A 117 8.54 -10.31 31.16
N ALA A 118 9.66 -10.35 31.91
CA ALA A 118 10.83 -9.53 31.60
C ALA A 118 11.50 -9.88 30.24
N ARG A 119 11.15 -11.01 29.62
CA ARG A 119 11.58 -11.35 28.25
C ARG A 119 10.53 -10.92 27.21
N HIS A 120 9.24 -11.11 27.49
CA HIS A 120 8.12 -10.67 26.68
C HIS A 120 8.10 -9.14 26.54
N ASP A 121 8.26 -8.37 27.62
CA ASP A 121 8.28 -6.90 27.59
C ASP A 121 9.36 -6.33 26.64
N ARG A 122 10.48 -7.06 26.46
CA ARG A 122 11.56 -6.69 25.53
C ARG A 122 11.22 -6.96 24.05
N ILE A 123 10.17 -7.73 23.77
CA ILE A 123 9.75 -8.11 22.40
C ILE A 123 8.28 -7.77 22.11
N ALA A 124 7.48 -7.37 23.10
CA ALA A 124 6.02 -7.23 23.02
C ALA A 124 5.53 -6.22 21.97
N THR A 125 6.39 -5.28 21.55
CA THR A 125 6.09 -4.31 20.49
C THR A 125 6.19 -4.89 19.07
N ILE A 126 6.88 -6.02 18.88
CA ILE A 126 7.26 -6.56 17.54
C ILE A 126 7.02 -8.08 17.41
N GLY A 127 6.90 -8.79 18.53
CA GLY A 127 6.97 -10.25 18.61
C GLY A 127 5.76 -10.97 18.00
N SER A 128 6.07 -12.04 17.26
CA SER A 128 5.08 -13.03 16.84
C SER A 128 4.65 -13.91 18.04
N SER A 129 3.51 -14.60 17.97
CA SER A 129 3.12 -15.58 18.99
C SER A 129 4.13 -16.73 19.09
N TYR A 130 4.75 -17.10 17.96
CA TYR A 130 5.89 -18.00 17.90
C TYR A 130 7.09 -17.44 18.68
N GLY A 131 7.45 -16.18 18.43
CA GLY A 131 8.53 -15.47 19.13
C GLY A 131 8.29 -15.37 20.63
N LEU A 132 7.06 -15.10 21.07
CA LEU A 132 6.64 -15.11 22.48
C LEU A 132 6.81 -16.50 23.11
N MET A 133 6.42 -17.57 22.42
CA MET A 133 6.64 -18.95 22.88
C MET A 133 8.14 -19.23 23.04
N VAL A 134 8.92 -19.10 21.96
CA VAL A 134 10.36 -19.45 21.95
C VAL A 134 11.15 -18.66 23.00
N ASN A 135 10.86 -17.37 23.14
CA ASN A 135 11.51 -16.53 24.16
C ASN A 135 11.02 -16.85 25.59
N GLY A 136 9.76 -17.27 25.76
CA GLY A 136 9.28 -17.79 27.03
C GLY A 136 9.99 -19.08 27.42
N ALA A 137 10.15 -20.01 26.47
CA ALA A 137 10.88 -21.27 26.68
C ALA A 137 12.35 -21.03 27.06
N ASP A 138 13.04 -20.09 26.37
CA ASP A 138 14.39 -19.64 26.76
C ASP A 138 14.41 -19.07 28.17
N ALA A 139 13.43 -18.23 28.53
CA ALA A 139 13.36 -17.59 29.84
C ALA A 139 13.14 -18.61 30.98
N VAL A 140 12.23 -19.58 30.84
CA VAL A 140 12.03 -20.62 31.87
C VAL A 140 13.24 -21.54 31.98
N LEU A 141 13.85 -21.96 30.87
CA LEU A 141 15.06 -22.78 30.87
C LEU A 141 16.31 -22.04 31.40
N ALA A 142 16.28 -20.70 31.44
CA ALA A 142 17.33 -19.88 32.04
C ALA A 142 17.21 -19.76 33.57
N VAL A 143 16.05 -20.07 34.16
CA VAL A 143 15.87 -20.03 35.62
C VAL A 143 16.76 -21.12 36.26
N PRO A 144 17.60 -20.80 37.26
CA PRO A 144 18.55 -21.76 37.84
C PRO A 144 17.90 -23.07 38.34
N ALA A 145 16.67 -23.00 38.86
CA ALA A 145 15.89 -24.16 39.30
C ALA A 145 15.52 -25.13 38.16
N MET A 146 15.38 -24.63 36.93
CA MET A 146 15.08 -25.43 35.73
C MET A 146 16.35 -25.99 35.05
N SER A 147 17.47 -25.28 35.18
CA SER A 147 18.72 -25.57 34.45
C SER A 147 19.38 -26.94 34.68
N LYS A 148 18.87 -27.74 35.65
CA LYS A 148 19.46 -29.03 36.06
C LYS A 148 18.48 -30.20 36.07
N ILE A 149 17.25 -30.01 35.61
CA ILE A 149 16.21 -31.06 35.61
C ILE A 149 15.87 -31.46 34.17
N ALA A 150 15.28 -32.65 34.01
CA ALA A 150 14.63 -33.00 32.75
C ALA A 150 13.40 -32.11 32.55
N THR A 151 13.17 -31.65 31.32
CA THR A 151 12.06 -30.72 30.99
C THR A 151 11.18 -31.24 29.84
N PRO A 152 10.56 -32.44 29.99
CA PRO A 152 9.75 -33.04 28.93
C PRO A 152 8.51 -32.22 28.54
N GLN A 153 7.92 -31.42 29.43
CA GLN A 153 6.76 -30.59 29.09
C GLN A 153 7.16 -29.34 28.34
N VAL A 154 8.23 -28.64 28.76
CA VAL A 154 8.79 -27.53 27.99
C VAL A 154 9.28 -28.03 26.62
N SER A 155 9.93 -29.20 26.58
CA SER A 155 10.33 -29.92 25.35
C SER A 155 9.16 -30.06 24.36
N LYS A 156 8.02 -30.64 24.77
CA LYS A 156 6.79 -30.74 23.94
C LYS A 156 6.24 -29.38 23.50
N VAL A 157 6.20 -28.37 24.37
CA VAL A 157 5.71 -27.03 24.00
C VAL A 157 6.56 -26.45 22.87
N VAL A 158 7.89 -26.57 22.96
CA VAL A 158 8.78 -26.15 21.88
C VAL A 158 8.59 -27.04 20.65
N ALA A 159 8.24 -28.33 20.81
CA ALA A 159 8.05 -29.30 19.73
C ALA A 159 6.93 -28.98 18.74
N SER A 160 5.83 -28.44 19.24
CA SER A 160 4.71 -27.97 18.40
C SER A 160 5.09 -26.99 17.31
N THR A 161 6.24 -26.32 17.46
CA THR A 161 6.71 -25.25 16.57
C THR A 161 7.67 -25.73 15.48
N TRP A 162 8.04 -27.03 15.45
CA TRP A 162 8.98 -27.55 14.46
C TRP A 162 8.28 -28.17 13.26
N GLY A 163 8.80 -27.90 12.06
CA GLY A 163 8.33 -28.51 10.82
C GLY A 163 6.94 -28.06 10.36
N ALA A 164 6.18 -27.31 11.17
CA ALA A 164 4.98 -26.62 10.74
C ALA A 164 5.41 -25.56 9.72
N GLY A 165 5.24 -25.86 8.44
CA GLY A 165 5.70 -25.00 7.35
C GLY A 165 7.14 -25.23 6.87
N LEU A 166 7.65 -26.47 6.92
CA LEU A 166 8.77 -26.91 6.06
C LEU A 166 8.29 -27.84 4.92
N ASP A 167 6.98 -27.84 4.63
CA ASP A 167 6.40 -28.55 3.50
C ASP A 167 6.94 -28.00 2.16
N ALA A 168 7.06 -28.90 1.18
CA ALA A 168 7.96 -28.75 0.03
C ALA A 168 7.71 -27.51 -0.87
N GLU A 169 6.51 -26.93 -0.85
CA GLU A 169 6.15 -25.79 -1.70
C GLU A 169 6.66 -24.43 -1.19
N LEU A 170 7.07 -24.30 0.08
CA LEU A 170 7.20 -23.00 0.75
C LEU A 170 8.61 -22.52 1.09
N ILE A 171 9.66 -23.19 0.57
CA ILE A 171 11.04 -22.65 0.58
C ILE A 171 11.16 -21.51 -0.44
N ARG A 172 10.56 -20.35 -0.15
CA ARG A 172 10.84 -19.09 -0.85
C ARG A 172 12.22 -18.58 -0.44
N ARG A 173 13.26 -19.20 -1.03
CA ARG A 173 14.75 -19.08 -0.93
C ARG A 173 15.39 -17.84 -0.28
N HIS A 174 14.72 -16.69 -0.34
CA HIS A 174 15.22 -15.37 0.03
C HIS A 174 14.27 -14.61 0.97
N GLN A 175 13.14 -15.19 1.39
CA GLN A 175 12.19 -14.54 2.29
C GLN A 175 12.53 -14.85 3.75
N VAL A 176 12.67 -13.78 4.53
CA VAL A 176 12.62 -13.82 5.99
C VAL A 176 11.20 -13.42 6.41
N SER A 177 10.25 -14.34 6.28
CA SER A 177 8.83 -14.10 6.57
C SER A 177 8.39 -14.82 7.86
N GLY A 178 8.37 -14.09 8.97
CA GLY A 178 7.80 -14.56 10.24
C GLY A 178 6.29 -14.76 10.19
N SER A 179 5.59 -14.18 9.21
CA SER A 179 4.13 -14.30 9.05
C SER A 179 3.67 -15.74 8.80
N TYR A 180 4.35 -16.49 7.92
CA TYR A 180 4.00 -17.89 7.65
C TYR A 180 4.34 -18.81 8.83
N GLN A 181 5.42 -18.52 9.55
CA GLN A 181 5.77 -19.22 10.79
C GLN A 181 4.78 -18.97 11.92
N ASN A 182 4.39 -17.71 12.11
CA ASN A 182 3.35 -17.33 13.06
C ASN A 182 2.03 -18.02 12.70
N TYR A 183 1.66 -18.06 11.42
CA TYR A 183 0.52 -18.84 10.93
C TYR A 183 0.62 -20.33 11.29
N ALA A 184 1.69 -21.01 10.87
CA ALA A 184 1.84 -22.45 11.07
C ALA A 184 1.92 -22.83 12.57
N TYR A 185 2.44 -21.93 13.40
CA TYR A 185 2.36 -22.06 14.85
C TYR A 185 0.94 -21.82 15.38
N GLN A 186 0.24 -20.78 14.93
CA GLN A 186 -1.13 -20.44 15.34
C GLN A 186 -2.12 -21.60 15.09
N THR A 187 -1.93 -22.38 14.03
CA THR A 187 -2.70 -23.61 13.77
C THR A 187 -2.62 -24.60 14.94
N HIS A 188 -1.43 -24.78 15.53
CA HIS A 188 -1.15 -25.72 16.63
C HIS A 188 -1.18 -25.11 18.04
N LEU A 189 -1.08 -23.78 18.18
CA LEU A 189 -0.99 -23.06 19.46
C LEU A 189 -2.08 -23.50 20.44
N TYR A 190 -3.33 -23.56 19.97
CA TYR A 190 -4.47 -23.98 20.78
C TYR A 190 -4.38 -25.44 21.22
N GLU A 191 -3.84 -26.33 20.39
CA GLU A 191 -3.71 -27.76 20.72
C GLU A 191 -2.73 -27.94 21.88
N GLU A 192 -1.61 -27.21 21.86
CA GLU A 192 -0.64 -27.20 22.96
C GLU A 192 -1.09 -26.48 24.22
N GLN A 193 -1.71 -25.30 24.09
CA GLN A 193 -2.31 -24.62 25.24
C GLN A 193 -3.27 -25.57 25.95
N ASN A 194 -4.15 -26.21 25.18
CA ASN A 194 -5.07 -27.19 25.72
C ASN A 194 -4.34 -28.37 26.37
N ARG A 195 -3.34 -28.96 25.71
CA ARG A 195 -2.55 -30.07 26.26
C ARG A 195 -1.92 -29.71 27.60
N VAL A 196 -1.21 -28.58 27.69
CA VAL A 196 -0.51 -28.16 28.92
C VAL A 196 -1.48 -27.85 30.05
N PHE A 197 -2.58 -27.14 29.79
CA PHE A 197 -3.57 -26.83 30.82
C PHE A 197 -4.34 -28.09 31.29
N ILE A 198 -4.63 -29.04 30.40
CA ILE A 198 -5.19 -30.35 30.75
C ILE A 198 -4.22 -31.15 31.65
N GLU A 199 -2.95 -31.24 31.27
CA GLU A 199 -1.94 -31.93 32.07
C GLU A 199 -1.76 -31.26 33.45
N THR A 200 -1.87 -29.92 33.51
CA THR A 200 -1.83 -29.14 34.76
C THR A 200 -3.03 -29.44 35.66
N ALA A 201 -4.26 -29.43 35.13
CA ALA A 201 -5.48 -29.76 35.90
C ALA A 201 -5.50 -31.20 36.41
N ARG A 202 -4.92 -32.15 35.66
CA ARG A 202 -4.78 -33.55 36.09
C ARG A 202 -3.77 -33.67 37.24
N ALA A 203 -2.61 -33.03 37.10
CA ALA A 203 -1.59 -33.04 38.13
C ALA A 203 -2.09 -32.35 39.42
N GLY A 204 -2.61 -31.12 39.33
CA GLY A 204 -3.08 -30.34 40.50
C GLY A 204 -4.17 -31.04 41.32
N ARG A 205 -5.10 -31.78 40.68
CA ARG A 205 -6.11 -32.59 41.40
C ARG A 205 -5.54 -33.78 42.16
N THR A 206 -4.40 -34.31 41.73
CA THR A 206 -3.74 -35.46 42.38
C THR A 206 -2.67 -35.00 43.37
N ASP A 207 -2.30 -33.73 43.34
CA ASP A 207 -1.23 -33.12 44.13
C ASP A 207 -1.68 -31.75 44.63
N GLY A 208 -2.32 -31.72 45.80
CA GLY A 208 -2.90 -30.50 46.37
C GLY A 208 -1.89 -29.37 46.55
N ALA A 209 -0.61 -29.65 46.81
CA ALA A 209 0.40 -28.60 46.94
C ALA A 209 0.72 -27.93 45.58
N LEU A 210 0.62 -28.67 44.47
CA LEU A 210 0.68 -28.10 43.13
C LEU A 210 -0.62 -27.34 42.80
N GLY A 211 -1.78 -27.90 43.15
CA GLY A 211 -3.08 -27.26 42.95
C GLY A 211 -3.17 -25.90 43.64
N ASP A 212 -3.01 -25.88 44.97
CA ASP A 212 -3.05 -24.66 45.79
C ASP A 212 -2.13 -23.55 45.26
N ALA A 213 -0.90 -23.91 44.87
CA ALA A 213 0.10 -22.96 44.39
C ALA A 213 -0.20 -22.42 42.99
N TRP A 214 -0.70 -23.27 42.09
CA TRP A 214 -1.06 -22.87 40.73
C TRP A 214 -2.35 -22.03 40.75
N ASP A 215 -3.35 -22.44 41.54
CA ASP A 215 -4.61 -21.72 41.72
C ASP A 215 -4.40 -20.35 42.37
N ALA A 216 -3.52 -20.24 43.37
CA ALA A 216 -3.21 -18.96 44.01
C ALA A 216 -2.58 -17.92 43.06
N ARG A 217 -2.05 -18.31 41.88
CA ARG A 217 -1.30 -17.42 40.98
C ARG A 217 -1.85 -17.35 39.57
N ILE A 218 -1.98 -18.48 38.88
CA ILE A 218 -2.45 -18.55 37.50
C ILE A 218 -3.97 -18.75 37.48
N GLY A 219 -4.49 -19.67 38.29
CA GLY A 219 -5.93 -19.93 38.38
C GLY A 219 -6.72 -18.69 38.83
N ALA A 220 -6.29 -18.02 39.90
CA ALA A 220 -6.90 -16.80 40.42
C ALA A 220 -6.90 -15.64 39.40
N ALA A 221 -5.86 -15.53 38.57
CA ALA A 221 -5.80 -14.52 37.50
C ALA A 221 -6.78 -14.83 36.35
N ALA A 222 -7.12 -16.11 36.14
CA ALA A 222 -8.04 -16.59 35.10
C ALA A 222 -9.47 -16.89 35.61
N GLY A 223 -9.72 -16.85 36.92
CA GLY A 223 -11.01 -17.18 37.53
C GLY A 223 -11.34 -18.68 37.56
N VAL A 224 -10.34 -19.57 37.51
CA VAL A 224 -10.50 -21.04 37.52
C VAL A 224 -9.65 -21.69 38.61
N ALA A 225 -10.10 -22.85 39.09
CA ALA A 225 -9.38 -23.69 40.03
C ALA A 225 -9.12 -25.08 39.43
N VAL A 226 -8.00 -25.73 39.76
CA VAL A 226 -7.66 -27.05 39.20
C VAL A 226 -8.65 -28.14 39.59
N ASP A 227 -9.50 -27.92 40.61
CA ASP A 227 -10.52 -28.83 41.10
C ASP A 227 -11.97 -28.49 40.65
N ASP A 228 -12.22 -27.33 40.01
CA ASP A 228 -13.54 -26.92 39.49
C ASP A 228 -14.25 -28.08 38.75
N ASP A 229 -15.54 -28.34 39.00
CA ASP A 229 -16.29 -29.42 38.34
C ASP A 229 -16.82 -29.04 36.95
N VAL A 230 -17.46 -29.99 36.26
CA VAL A 230 -18.00 -29.79 34.90
C VAL A 230 -19.05 -28.68 34.88
N GLU A 231 -19.94 -28.62 35.88
CA GLU A 231 -20.99 -27.60 35.96
C GLU A 231 -20.39 -26.21 36.19
N THR A 232 -19.43 -26.10 37.12
CA THR A 232 -18.72 -24.86 37.44
C THR A 232 -17.91 -24.33 36.26
N LEU A 233 -17.23 -25.22 35.52
CA LEU A 233 -16.48 -24.84 34.32
C LEU A 233 -17.39 -24.49 33.14
N ALA A 234 -18.51 -25.21 32.95
CA ALA A 234 -19.48 -24.93 31.89
C ALA A 234 -20.24 -23.61 32.14
N ALA A 235 -20.60 -23.31 33.40
CA ALA A 235 -21.22 -22.04 33.77
C ALA A 235 -20.32 -20.82 33.48
N LYS A 236 -18.99 -21.01 33.48
CA LYS A 236 -18.00 -20.02 33.07
C LYS A 236 -17.86 -19.88 31.53
N VAL A 237 -18.53 -20.69 30.71
CA VAL A 237 -18.52 -20.58 29.23
C VAL A 237 -19.81 -19.88 28.75
N PRO A 238 -19.80 -18.57 28.43
CA PRO A 238 -21.04 -17.81 28.26
C PRO A 238 -21.91 -18.37 27.13
N GLY A 239 -23.13 -18.80 27.46
CA GLY A 239 -24.12 -19.31 26.49
C GLY A 239 -23.93 -20.78 26.05
N LEU A 240 -23.18 -21.58 26.80
CA LEU A 240 -23.16 -23.05 26.65
C LEU A 240 -24.27 -23.61 27.56
N ASP A 241 -25.28 -24.24 26.98
CA ASP A 241 -26.31 -24.93 27.76
C ASP A 241 -26.01 -26.44 27.75
N LEU A 242 -25.22 -26.86 28.74
CA LEU A 242 -24.82 -28.26 28.88
C LEU A 242 -26.00 -29.16 29.27
N ALA A 243 -26.96 -28.64 30.06
CA ALA A 243 -28.14 -29.37 30.49
C ALA A 243 -29.08 -29.68 29.30
N GLU A 244 -29.23 -28.75 28.36
CA GLU A 244 -29.95 -28.98 27.10
C GLU A 244 -29.31 -30.10 26.27
N LEU A 245 -27.97 -30.17 26.21
CA LEU A 245 -27.27 -31.23 25.48
C LEU A 245 -27.34 -32.58 26.22
N GLU A 246 -27.21 -32.56 27.55
CA GLU A 246 -27.31 -33.75 28.39
C GLU A 246 -28.69 -34.42 28.25
N SER A 247 -29.76 -33.61 28.31
CA SER A 247 -31.14 -34.05 28.12
C SER A 247 -31.38 -34.77 26.78
N ALA A 248 -30.50 -34.59 25.79
CA ALA A 248 -30.63 -35.18 24.46
C ALA A 248 -29.68 -36.35 24.20
N ARG A 249 -28.79 -36.73 25.14
CA ARG A 249 -27.77 -37.78 24.94
C ARG A 249 -28.33 -39.12 24.44
N ASN A 250 -29.55 -39.49 24.86
CA ASN A 250 -30.22 -40.73 24.45
C ASN A 250 -30.79 -40.69 23.01
N ASN A 251 -30.73 -39.54 22.33
CA ASN A 251 -31.20 -39.33 20.97
C ASN A 251 -30.12 -38.58 20.15
N PRO A 252 -29.20 -39.30 19.47
CA PRO A 252 -28.07 -38.67 18.76
C PRO A 252 -28.46 -37.65 17.70
N VAL A 253 -29.65 -37.75 17.10
CA VAL A 253 -30.14 -36.78 16.11
C VAL A 253 -30.53 -35.46 16.79
N GLU A 254 -31.21 -35.55 17.91
CA GLU A 254 -31.62 -34.39 18.71
C GLU A 254 -30.43 -33.75 19.45
N TYR A 255 -29.48 -34.55 19.92
CA TYR A 255 -28.21 -34.08 20.46
C TYR A 255 -27.44 -33.23 19.44
N GLU A 256 -27.28 -33.76 18.22
CA GLU A 256 -26.65 -33.02 17.13
C GLU A 256 -27.42 -31.75 16.77
N ALA A 257 -28.76 -31.82 16.64
CA ALA A 257 -29.58 -30.66 16.32
C ALA A 257 -29.45 -29.54 17.37
N ARG A 258 -29.43 -29.87 18.67
CA ARG A 258 -29.24 -28.91 19.77
C ARG A 258 -27.82 -28.34 19.80
N ALA A 259 -26.79 -29.19 19.68
CA ALA A 259 -25.40 -28.73 19.61
C ALA A 259 -25.15 -27.79 18.42
N ASN A 260 -25.72 -28.13 17.26
CA ASN A 260 -25.68 -27.32 16.05
C ASN A 260 -26.48 -26.01 16.19
N ALA A 261 -27.60 -26.01 16.92
CA ALA A 261 -28.36 -24.78 17.21
C ALA A 261 -27.58 -23.82 18.13
N GLN A 262 -26.95 -24.34 19.20
CA GLN A 262 -26.08 -23.54 20.07
C GLN A 262 -24.85 -23.02 19.31
N LEU A 263 -24.23 -23.86 18.47
CA LEU A 263 -23.10 -23.47 17.64
C LEU A 263 -23.48 -22.37 16.65
N LYS A 264 -24.59 -22.55 15.92
CA LYS A 264 -25.10 -21.55 14.98
C LYS A 264 -25.29 -20.19 15.67
N LYS A 265 -25.94 -20.16 16.83
CA LYS A 265 -26.18 -18.95 17.61
C LYS A 265 -24.88 -18.20 17.96
N ARG A 266 -23.78 -18.92 18.19
CA ARG A 266 -22.45 -18.32 18.43
C ARG A 266 -21.78 -17.82 17.17
N LEU A 267 -21.85 -18.58 16.09
CA LEU A 267 -21.33 -18.16 14.79
C LEU A 267 -22.06 -16.91 14.28
N ASP A 268 -23.40 -16.85 14.40
CA ASP A 268 -24.21 -15.65 14.11
C ASP A 268 -23.77 -14.44 15.00
N ALA A 269 -23.41 -14.68 16.26
CA ALA A 269 -22.94 -13.64 17.17
C ALA A 269 -21.50 -13.17 16.88
N LEU A 270 -20.64 -14.07 16.40
CA LEU A 270 -19.27 -13.77 15.97
C LEU A 270 -19.27 -13.01 14.63
N GLU A 271 -20.15 -13.40 13.71
CA GLU A 271 -20.50 -12.67 12.47
C GLU A 271 -20.93 -11.24 12.86
N ALA A 272 -21.93 -11.09 13.74
CA ALA A 272 -22.40 -9.79 14.22
C ALA A 272 -21.34 -8.94 14.96
N ALA A 273 -20.43 -9.55 15.73
CA ALA A 273 -19.33 -8.85 16.41
C ALA A 273 -18.26 -8.36 15.42
N THR A 274 -17.95 -9.16 14.40
CA THR A 274 -17.05 -8.79 13.29
C THR A 274 -17.63 -7.64 12.48
N ASP A 275 -18.95 -7.70 12.25
CA ASP A 275 -19.74 -6.72 11.51
C ASP A 275 -19.82 -5.37 12.27
N ASP A 276 -20.05 -5.39 13.59
CA ASP A 276 -19.99 -4.22 14.47
C ASP A 276 -18.57 -3.61 14.55
N ALA A 277 -17.53 -4.44 14.70
CA ALA A 277 -16.14 -3.97 14.69
C ALA A 277 -15.78 -3.31 13.35
N THR A 278 -16.21 -3.89 12.23
CA THR A 278 -16.03 -3.35 10.88
C THR A 278 -16.74 -2.00 10.72
N LYS A 279 -18.00 -1.91 11.10
CA LYS A 279 -18.81 -0.67 11.05
C LYS A 279 -18.22 0.42 11.95
N LYS A 280 -17.69 0.06 13.13
CA LYS A 280 -16.97 0.98 14.03
C LYS A 280 -15.65 1.45 13.43
N ALA A 281 -14.84 0.57 12.83
CA ALA A 281 -13.61 0.96 12.15
C ALA A 281 -13.87 1.96 11.00
N ALA A 282 -14.89 1.71 10.18
CA ALA A 282 -15.33 2.63 9.13
C ALA A 282 -15.84 3.98 9.70
N ALA A 283 -16.61 3.94 10.78
CA ALA A 283 -17.14 5.14 11.43
C ALA A 283 -16.04 6.00 12.10
N GLU A 284 -15.05 5.39 12.78
CA GLU A 284 -13.91 6.14 13.33
C GLU A 284 -13.04 6.75 12.22
N ALA A 285 -12.76 6.01 11.15
CA ALA A 285 -12.07 6.55 9.99
C ALA A 285 -12.81 7.73 9.32
N ALA A 286 -14.14 7.74 9.38
CA ALA A 286 -14.95 8.84 8.84
C ALA A 286 -14.94 10.12 9.71
N LYS A 287 -14.66 10.03 11.02
CA LYS A 287 -14.75 11.15 11.98
C LYS A 287 -13.65 12.21 11.87
N ASN A 288 -12.56 11.94 11.14
CA ASN A 288 -11.41 12.85 11.01
C ASN A 288 -11.43 13.62 9.67
N PRO A 289 -12.00 14.84 9.59
CA PRO A 289 -11.94 15.68 8.40
C PRO A 289 -10.56 16.38 8.22
N PRO A 290 -10.22 16.87 7.02
CA PRO A 290 -8.84 17.25 6.65
C PRO A 290 -8.20 18.48 7.32
N THR A 291 -8.86 19.16 8.27
CA THR A 291 -8.51 20.55 8.63
C THR A 291 -8.52 20.90 10.13
N ALA A 292 -8.72 19.93 11.04
CA ALA A 292 -8.71 20.19 12.48
C ALA A 292 -7.32 19.97 13.10
N PRO A 293 -6.71 20.97 13.79
CA PRO A 293 -5.61 20.69 14.71
C PRO A 293 -6.14 19.87 15.88
N THR A 294 -5.52 18.73 16.16
CA THR A 294 -5.92 17.84 17.26
C THR A 294 -5.32 18.31 18.58
N ASP A 295 -6.16 18.70 19.54
CA ASP A 295 -5.76 18.84 20.94
C ASP A 295 -5.20 17.51 21.45
N GLU A 296 -3.94 17.51 21.89
CA GLU A 296 -3.21 16.28 22.24
C GLU A 296 -3.87 15.50 23.39
N GLU A 297 -4.49 16.21 24.35
CA GLU A 297 -5.25 15.62 25.45
C GLU A 297 -6.53 14.94 24.98
N ARG A 298 -7.21 15.52 23.98
CA ARG A 298 -8.40 14.92 23.36
C ARG A 298 -8.02 13.66 22.60
N ALA A 299 -6.95 13.71 21.81
CA ALA A 299 -6.41 12.55 21.09
C ALA A 299 -6.07 11.39 22.04
N LYS A 300 -5.36 11.67 23.15
CA LYS A 300 -5.05 10.67 24.20
C LYS A 300 -6.31 10.09 24.85
N ARG A 301 -7.33 10.91 25.12
CA ARG A 301 -8.61 10.45 25.69
C ARG A 301 -9.40 9.59 24.71
N GLU A 302 -9.47 9.98 23.45
CA GLU A 302 -10.16 9.21 22.40
C GLU A 302 -9.45 7.88 22.14
N LEU A 303 -8.11 7.86 22.12
CA LEU A 303 -7.30 6.64 22.05
C LEU A 303 -7.58 5.71 23.24
N ALA A 304 -7.50 6.20 24.48
CA ALA A 304 -7.75 5.38 25.68
C ALA A 304 -9.17 4.80 25.71
N LEU A 305 -10.18 5.54 25.23
CA LEU A 305 -11.55 5.04 25.06
C LEU A 305 -11.64 3.97 23.95
N ALA A 306 -10.92 4.14 22.84
CA ALA A 306 -10.88 3.16 21.76
C ALA A 306 -10.14 1.87 22.15
N GLU A 307 -9.05 1.97 22.92
CA GLU A 307 -8.31 0.85 23.50
C GLU A 307 -9.17 0.08 24.52
N ALA A 308 -9.86 0.78 25.43
CA ALA A 308 -10.80 0.17 26.36
C ALA A 308 -11.94 -0.57 25.64
N ALA A 309 -12.55 0.06 24.63
CA ALA A 309 -13.62 -0.54 23.84
C ALA A 309 -13.12 -1.68 22.94
N ALA A 310 -11.86 -1.65 22.49
CA ALA A 310 -11.23 -2.75 21.75
C ALA A 310 -10.97 -3.95 22.66
N LYS A 311 -10.51 -3.72 23.89
CA LYS A 311 -10.37 -4.75 24.93
C LYS A 311 -11.71 -5.39 25.27
N GLU A 312 -12.78 -4.60 25.39
CA GLU A 312 -14.15 -5.09 25.61
C GLU A 312 -14.64 -5.96 24.44
N ARG A 313 -14.48 -5.50 23.19
CA ARG A 313 -14.80 -6.32 22.00
C ARG A 313 -13.98 -7.61 21.93
N LYS A 314 -12.68 -7.54 22.23
CA LYS A 314 -11.79 -8.72 22.25
C LYS A 314 -12.27 -9.75 23.27
N ALA A 315 -12.66 -9.33 24.47
CA ALA A 315 -13.24 -10.24 25.48
C ALA A 315 -14.50 -10.95 24.98
N VAL A 316 -15.43 -10.23 24.33
CA VAL A 316 -16.64 -10.84 23.73
C VAL A 316 -16.29 -11.83 22.61
N ILE A 317 -15.32 -11.50 21.77
CA ILE A 317 -14.83 -12.34 20.68
C ILE A 317 -14.13 -13.61 21.22
N ASP A 318 -13.31 -13.47 22.27
CA ASP A 318 -12.66 -14.57 22.97
C ASP A 318 -13.69 -15.51 23.62
N ASP A 319 -14.71 -14.98 24.31
CA ASP A 319 -15.80 -15.74 24.93
C ASP A 319 -16.64 -16.53 23.89
N LEU A 320 -16.86 -15.95 22.70
CA LEU A 320 -17.48 -16.65 21.58
C LEU A 320 -16.59 -17.79 21.08
N GLY A 321 -15.28 -17.55 20.95
CA GLY A 321 -14.30 -18.57 20.59
C GLY A 321 -14.27 -19.75 21.57
N LYS A 322 -14.20 -19.46 22.88
CA LYS A 322 -14.24 -20.46 23.96
C LYS A 322 -15.46 -21.36 23.83
N GLY A 323 -16.63 -20.74 23.62
CA GLY A 323 -17.88 -21.45 23.45
C GLY A 323 -17.98 -22.28 22.17
N ILE A 324 -17.39 -21.83 21.06
CA ILE A 324 -17.30 -22.61 19.83
C ILE A 324 -16.39 -23.83 20.04
N GLU A 325 -15.25 -23.68 20.74
CA GLU A 325 -14.34 -24.80 21.00
C GLU A 325 -14.94 -25.83 21.98
N ALA A 326 -15.64 -25.39 23.03
CA ALA A 326 -16.37 -26.27 23.94
C ALA A 326 -17.47 -27.07 23.20
N LEU A 327 -18.25 -26.41 22.34
CA LEU A 327 -19.26 -27.09 21.52
C LEU A 327 -18.64 -28.02 20.48
N ALA A 328 -17.51 -27.66 19.86
CA ALA A 328 -16.78 -28.55 18.96
C ALA A 328 -16.38 -29.85 19.68
N HIS A 329 -15.89 -29.77 20.92
CA HIS A 329 -15.57 -30.96 21.71
C HIS A 329 -16.80 -31.82 22.02
N LEU A 330 -17.92 -31.19 22.40
CA LEU A 330 -19.19 -31.88 22.67
C LEU A 330 -19.78 -32.54 21.42
N ILE A 331 -19.65 -31.92 20.23
CA ILE A 331 -19.97 -32.53 18.93
C ILE A 331 -19.04 -33.73 18.67
N GLY A 332 -17.77 -33.64 19.08
CA GLY A 332 -16.75 -34.68 18.93
C GLY A 332 -17.04 -36.00 19.65
N PHE A 333 -17.93 -36.02 20.65
CA PHE A 333 -18.45 -37.26 21.23
C PHE A 333 -19.35 -38.05 20.29
N LYS A 334 -19.91 -37.40 19.25
CA LYS A 334 -20.67 -38.04 18.17
C LYS A 334 -19.85 -38.14 16.88
N ASP A 335 -19.27 -37.03 16.42
CA ASP A 335 -18.52 -36.94 15.18
C ASP A 335 -17.27 -36.06 15.33
N LYS A 336 -16.10 -36.72 15.30
CA LYS A 336 -14.78 -36.07 15.41
C LYS A 336 -14.38 -35.28 14.17
N ALA A 337 -14.86 -35.66 12.98
CA ALA A 337 -14.56 -34.97 11.73
C ALA A 337 -15.32 -33.64 11.65
N ILE A 338 -16.60 -33.62 12.03
CA ILE A 338 -17.38 -32.39 12.14
C ILE A 338 -16.80 -31.47 13.23
N ALA A 339 -16.47 -32.02 14.41
CA ALA A 339 -15.83 -31.28 15.49
C ALA A 339 -14.54 -30.54 15.05
N SER A 340 -13.67 -31.21 14.30
CA SER A 340 -12.43 -30.61 13.77
C SER A 340 -12.74 -29.42 12.84
N LYS A 341 -13.67 -29.60 11.88
CA LYS A 341 -14.11 -28.54 10.96
C LYS A 341 -14.69 -27.33 11.69
N VAL A 342 -15.54 -27.57 12.69
CA VAL A 342 -16.14 -26.52 13.53
C VAL A 342 -15.06 -25.75 14.30
N SER A 343 -14.08 -26.43 14.88
CA SER A 343 -12.97 -25.80 15.60
C SER A 343 -12.13 -24.91 14.67
N ALA A 344 -11.79 -25.40 13.47
CA ALA A 344 -11.00 -24.64 12.48
C ALA A 344 -11.73 -23.36 12.02
N VAL A 345 -13.01 -23.47 11.64
CA VAL A 345 -13.84 -22.32 11.23
C VAL A 345 -13.99 -21.31 12.38
N GLY A 346 -14.21 -21.78 13.61
CA GLY A 346 -14.28 -20.93 14.80
C GLY A 346 -12.98 -20.14 15.05
N LYS A 347 -11.83 -20.82 15.04
CA LYS A 347 -10.50 -20.20 15.21
C LYS A 347 -10.23 -19.14 14.13
N ALA A 348 -10.54 -19.44 12.86
CA ALA A 348 -10.37 -18.49 11.77
C ALA A 348 -11.23 -17.23 11.94
N GLY A 349 -12.53 -17.38 12.23
CA GLY A 349 -13.44 -16.26 12.47
C GLY A 349 -13.03 -15.38 13.65
N VAL A 350 -12.63 -15.99 14.77
CA VAL A 350 -12.15 -15.26 15.97
C VAL A 350 -10.86 -14.50 15.70
N THR A 351 -9.93 -15.09 14.93
CA THR A 351 -8.67 -14.43 14.53
C THR A 351 -8.94 -13.18 13.69
N ILE A 352 -9.87 -13.26 12.72
CA ILE A 352 -10.27 -12.12 11.86
C ILE A 352 -10.94 -11.03 12.70
N ALA A 353 -11.93 -11.39 13.53
CA ALA A 353 -12.66 -10.46 14.39
C ALA A 353 -11.75 -9.72 15.38
N THR A 354 -10.76 -10.44 15.93
CA THR A 354 -9.74 -9.86 16.83
C THR A 354 -8.84 -8.88 16.09
N ALA A 355 -8.33 -9.24 14.91
CA ALA A 355 -7.46 -8.38 14.12
C ALA A 355 -8.15 -7.05 13.74
N ILE A 356 -9.44 -7.09 13.38
CA ILE A 356 -10.25 -5.89 13.11
C ILE A 356 -10.48 -5.07 14.39
N SER A 357 -10.74 -5.73 15.53
CA SER A 357 -10.95 -5.05 16.81
C SER A 357 -9.70 -4.31 17.31
N GLU A 358 -8.51 -4.90 17.12
CA GLU A 358 -7.20 -4.31 17.44
C GLU A 358 -6.76 -3.23 16.44
N TYR A 359 -7.37 -3.15 15.26
CA TYR A 359 -7.11 -2.09 14.29
C TYR A 359 -7.77 -0.76 14.67
N ILE A 360 -8.96 -0.78 15.27
CA ILE A 360 -9.73 0.42 15.66
C ILE A 360 -8.91 1.42 16.50
N PRO A 361 -8.25 1.05 17.62
CA PRO A 361 -7.46 2.02 18.39
C PRO A 361 -6.26 2.57 17.62
N LYS A 362 -5.73 1.83 16.62
CA LYS A 362 -4.59 2.29 15.80
C LYS A 362 -4.95 3.43 14.85
N ILE A 363 -6.23 3.67 14.57
CA ILE A 363 -6.73 4.76 13.71
C ILE A 363 -7.41 5.92 14.46
N VAL A 364 -7.72 5.76 15.75
CA VAL A 364 -8.39 6.79 16.56
C VAL A 364 -7.40 7.84 17.09
N GLY A 365 -7.85 9.10 17.21
CA GLY A 365 -7.08 10.21 17.81
C GLY A 365 -5.91 10.74 16.98
N LYS A 366 -5.57 10.12 15.84
CA LYS A 366 -4.49 10.58 14.95
C LYS A 366 -4.97 11.65 13.99
N SER A 367 -4.19 12.73 13.83
CA SER A 367 -4.42 13.75 12.79
C SER A 367 -4.36 13.14 11.39
N VAL A 368 -4.89 13.79 10.35
CA VAL A 368 -4.94 13.20 9.00
C VAL A 368 -3.56 12.77 8.48
N VAL A 369 -2.49 13.51 8.76
CA VAL A 369 -1.12 13.06 8.46
C VAL A 369 -0.76 11.83 9.31
N GLY A 370 -1.02 11.85 10.62
CA GLY A 370 -0.76 10.71 11.50
C GLY A 370 -1.53 9.44 11.13
N ALA A 371 -2.77 9.58 10.64
CA ALA A 371 -3.67 8.49 10.26
C ALA A 371 -3.40 7.93 8.86
N LEU A 372 -3.10 8.80 7.88
CA LEU A 372 -2.60 8.37 6.56
C LEU A 372 -1.24 7.67 6.68
N THR A 373 -0.41 8.12 7.62
CA THR A 373 0.84 7.46 7.97
C THR A 373 0.69 6.33 9.00
N SER A 374 -0.54 5.94 9.40
CA SER A 374 -0.76 4.81 10.33
C SER A 374 -1.41 3.60 9.67
N LEU A 375 -0.79 3.12 8.59
CA LEU A 375 -1.18 1.90 7.90
C LEU A 375 -0.54 0.67 8.56
N SER A 376 -1.09 0.25 9.70
CA SER A 376 -0.70 -0.97 10.41
C SER A 376 -1.16 -2.25 9.70
N THR A 377 -1.16 -2.26 8.36
CA THR A 377 -1.71 -3.32 7.50
C THR A 377 -0.95 -4.63 7.66
N MET A 378 0.35 -4.63 7.93
CA MET A 378 1.14 -5.87 8.03
C MET A 378 0.63 -6.83 9.13
N ALA A 379 0.16 -6.32 10.26
CA ALA A 379 -0.41 -7.13 11.33
C ALA A 379 -1.80 -7.68 10.97
N LEU A 380 -2.65 -6.85 10.36
CA LEU A 380 -3.99 -7.23 9.92
C LEU A 380 -3.92 -8.27 8.78
N THR A 381 -3.11 -8.00 7.76
CA THR A 381 -2.87 -8.91 6.62
C THR A 381 -2.25 -10.23 7.08
N GLY A 382 -1.27 -10.23 7.99
CA GLY A 382 -0.66 -11.45 8.50
C GLY A 382 -1.68 -12.38 9.17
N ASN A 383 -2.52 -11.84 10.05
CA ASN A 383 -3.51 -12.62 10.79
C ASN A 383 -4.71 -13.04 9.92
N ILE A 384 -5.21 -12.17 9.05
CA ILE A 384 -6.32 -12.50 8.14
C ILE A 384 -5.88 -13.50 7.05
N LEU A 385 -4.72 -13.30 6.43
CA LEU A 385 -4.19 -14.25 5.44
C LEU A 385 -3.94 -15.62 6.08
N GLY A 386 -3.42 -15.65 7.32
CA GLY A 386 -3.29 -16.87 8.10
C GLY A 386 -4.65 -17.55 8.35
N ALA A 387 -5.66 -16.80 8.80
CA ALA A 387 -7.00 -17.35 9.00
C ALA A 387 -7.58 -17.95 7.71
N VAL A 388 -7.43 -17.28 6.55
CA VAL A 388 -7.87 -17.79 5.24
C VAL A 388 -7.08 -19.05 4.83
N MET A 389 -5.76 -19.10 5.05
CA MET A 389 -4.96 -20.29 4.76
C MET A 389 -5.34 -21.49 5.64
N SER A 390 -5.68 -21.28 6.93
CA SER A 390 -6.10 -22.37 7.83
C SER A 390 -7.35 -23.10 7.34
N LEU A 391 -8.21 -22.40 6.60
CA LEU A 391 -9.39 -22.98 6.00
C LEU A 391 -9.05 -23.89 4.81
N THR A 392 -7.95 -23.64 4.07
CA THR A 392 -7.58 -24.46 2.90
C THR A 392 -7.23 -25.91 3.26
N GLU A 393 -6.61 -26.13 4.42
CA GLU A 393 -6.28 -27.47 4.95
C GLU A 393 -7.55 -28.28 5.29
N VAL A 394 -8.66 -27.60 5.61
CA VAL A 394 -9.97 -28.21 5.91
C VAL A 394 -10.67 -28.72 4.63
N PHE A 395 -10.20 -28.33 3.45
CA PHE A 395 -10.89 -28.51 2.17
C PHE A 395 -10.12 -29.34 1.11
N LEU A 396 -9.04 -30.04 1.50
CA LEU A 396 -8.35 -31.04 0.67
C LEU A 396 -8.94 -32.46 0.88
N PRO A 397 -8.75 -33.41 -0.07
CA PRO A 397 -9.86 -34.26 -0.52
C PRO A 397 -10.22 -35.47 0.35
N GLY A 398 -11.45 -35.47 0.85
CA GLY A 398 -12.32 -36.66 0.90
C GLY A 398 -13.32 -36.64 -0.27
N PRO A 399 -14.12 -37.70 -0.49
CA PRO A 399 -15.04 -37.78 -1.62
C PRO A 399 -16.17 -36.73 -1.56
N ASP A 400 -16.00 -35.69 -2.39
CA ASP A 400 -16.92 -34.65 -2.88
C ASP A 400 -17.78 -33.85 -1.86
N PRO A 401 -17.43 -32.57 -1.66
CA PRO A 401 -18.45 -31.51 -1.66
C PRO A 401 -18.00 -30.26 -2.44
N THR A 402 -17.71 -30.42 -3.75
CA THR A 402 -17.10 -29.40 -4.62
C THR A 402 -17.95 -28.12 -4.77
N THR A 403 -19.27 -28.19 -4.57
CA THR A 403 -20.15 -27.01 -4.64
C THR A 403 -20.02 -26.09 -3.42
N LEU A 404 -19.85 -26.65 -2.21
CA LEU A 404 -19.67 -25.88 -0.97
C LEU A 404 -18.31 -25.16 -0.96
N ILE A 405 -17.29 -25.77 -1.56
CA ILE A 405 -15.95 -25.19 -1.74
C ILE A 405 -15.99 -23.87 -2.52
N LEU A 406 -16.87 -23.75 -3.51
CA LEU A 406 -16.98 -22.55 -4.35
C LEU A 406 -17.82 -21.44 -3.69
N GLU A 407 -18.81 -21.78 -2.88
CA GLU A 407 -19.68 -20.79 -2.21
C GLU A 407 -18.98 -20.05 -1.05
N GLU A 408 -18.19 -20.73 -0.23
CA GLU A 408 -17.47 -20.04 0.87
C GLU A 408 -16.35 -19.12 0.34
N VAL A 409 -15.65 -19.53 -0.71
CA VAL A 409 -14.67 -18.67 -1.40
C VAL A 409 -15.38 -17.46 -2.05
N ALA A 410 -16.57 -17.66 -2.63
CA ALA A 410 -17.40 -16.56 -3.15
C ALA A 410 -17.96 -15.62 -2.06
N ARG A 411 -18.02 -16.08 -0.81
CA ARG A 411 -18.57 -15.34 0.34
C ARG A 411 -17.54 -14.56 1.14
N VAL A 412 -16.35 -15.11 1.38
CA VAL A 412 -15.20 -14.31 1.86
C VAL A 412 -14.91 -13.18 0.87
N ARG A 413 -15.06 -13.44 -0.44
CA ARG A 413 -15.09 -12.41 -1.49
C ARG A 413 -16.23 -11.40 -1.33
N GLN A 414 -17.40 -11.80 -0.85
CA GLN A 414 -18.55 -10.92 -0.59
C GLN A 414 -18.33 -10.06 0.65
N ASP A 415 -17.82 -10.58 1.76
CA ASP A 415 -17.55 -9.82 3.00
C ASP A 415 -16.48 -8.75 2.73
N ILE A 416 -15.42 -9.10 2.00
CA ILE A 416 -14.42 -8.14 1.49
C ILE A 416 -15.06 -7.12 0.52
N THR A 417 -16.10 -7.52 -0.23
CA THR A 417 -16.85 -6.65 -1.15
C THR A 417 -17.85 -5.75 -0.43
N GLU A 418 -18.42 -6.13 0.70
CA GLU A 418 -19.33 -5.31 1.51
C GLU A 418 -18.53 -4.36 2.41
N LEU A 419 -17.39 -4.80 2.95
CA LEU A 419 -16.33 -3.94 3.51
C LEU A 419 -15.93 -2.85 2.49
N ARG A 420 -15.60 -3.23 1.25
CA ARG A 420 -15.37 -2.29 0.14
C ARG A 420 -16.57 -1.36 -0.06
N THR A 421 -17.79 -1.89 -0.06
CA THR A 421 -18.99 -1.13 -0.46
C THR A 421 -19.46 -0.11 0.58
N GLU A 422 -19.30 -0.36 1.88
CA GLU A 422 -19.64 0.60 2.95
C GLU A 422 -18.54 1.67 3.16
N MET A 423 -17.31 1.40 2.72
CA MET A 423 -16.14 2.30 2.87
C MET A 423 -15.89 3.23 1.64
N ASN A 424 -16.76 3.14 0.63
CA ASN A 424 -16.63 3.59 -0.77
C ASN A 424 -16.49 5.11 -1.08
N THR A 425 -16.15 5.99 -0.13
CA THR A 425 -16.01 7.44 -0.44
C THR A 425 -14.72 8.07 0.08
N ARG A 426 -13.88 7.31 0.80
CA ARG A 426 -12.57 7.77 1.28
C ARG A 426 -11.46 6.71 1.27
N PHE A 427 -11.76 5.47 0.89
CA PHE A 427 -10.85 4.32 1.02
C PHE A 427 -10.26 3.76 -0.29
N ASP A 428 -10.23 4.56 -1.35
CA ASP A 428 -9.35 4.42 -2.54
C ASP A 428 -7.85 4.24 -2.19
N ARG A 429 -7.50 4.37 -0.90
CA ARG A 429 -6.15 4.35 -0.30
C ARG A 429 -5.86 3.17 0.67
N ILE A 430 -6.80 2.24 0.82
CA ILE A 430 -6.52 0.88 1.34
C ILE A 430 -6.64 -0.15 0.20
N GLU A 431 -7.24 0.26 -0.92
CA GLU A 431 -7.60 -0.58 -2.05
C GLU A 431 -6.39 -1.29 -2.66
N LYS A 432 -5.21 -0.65 -2.77
CA LYS A 432 -4.08 -1.22 -3.55
C LYS A 432 -3.35 -2.37 -2.86
N ALA A 433 -3.29 -2.40 -1.53
CA ALA A 433 -2.68 -3.51 -0.79
C ALA A 433 -3.55 -4.78 -0.81
N LEU A 434 -4.88 -4.61 -0.71
CA LEU A 434 -5.84 -5.69 -0.88
C LEU A 434 -5.94 -6.13 -2.35
N VAL A 435 -5.91 -5.20 -3.31
CA VAL A 435 -5.87 -5.50 -4.75
C VAL A 435 -4.60 -6.26 -5.12
N ALA A 436 -3.41 -5.91 -4.63
CA ALA A 436 -2.18 -6.67 -4.95
C ALA A 436 -2.24 -8.14 -4.47
N ILE A 437 -2.81 -8.40 -3.29
CA ILE A 437 -3.01 -9.76 -2.75
C ILE A 437 -4.12 -10.49 -3.51
N HIS A 438 -5.20 -9.78 -3.85
CA HIS A 438 -6.30 -10.29 -4.67
C HIS A 438 -5.82 -10.65 -6.09
N GLU A 439 -5.01 -9.79 -6.72
CA GLU A 439 -4.45 -9.99 -8.06
C GLU A 439 -3.44 -11.13 -8.10
N ASP A 440 -2.58 -11.33 -7.09
CA ASP A 440 -1.65 -12.48 -7.09
C ASP A 440 -2.40 -13.81 -6.95
N ILE A 441 -3.39 -13.89 -6.04
CA ILE A 441 -4.25 -15.07 -5.87
C ILE A 441 -5.10 -15.34 -7.12
N VAL A 442 -5.71 -14.30 -7.70
CA VAL A 442 -6.50 -14.41 -8.94
C VAL A 442 -5.62 -14.70 -10.15
N THR A 443 -4.36 -14.24 -10.19
CA THR A 443 -3.40 -14.56 -11.27
C THR A 443 -2.96 -16.01 -11.19
N GLN A 444 -2.71 -16.57 -10.00
CA GLN A 444 -2.36 -17.98 -9.86
C GLN A 444 -3.54 -18.89 -10.23
N LEU A 445 -4.77 -18.56 -9.82
CA LEU A 445 -5.98 -19.29 -10.21
C LEU A 445 -6.30 -19.11 -11.71
N GLY A 446 -6.10 -17.90 -12.26
CA GLY A 446 -6.35 -17.58 -13.68
C GLY A 446 -5.35 -18.22 -14.63
N ARG A 447 -4.09 -18.44 -14.20
CA ARG A 447 -3.09 -19.22 -14.96
C ARG A 447 -3.48 -20.68 -15.19
N MET A 448 -4.44 -21.23 -14.45
CA MET A 448 -5.00 -22.56 -14.72
C MET A 448 -6.17 -22.55 -15.72
N GLN A 449 -6.61 -21.38 -16.21
CA GLN A 449 -7.80 -21.23 -17.07
C GLN A 449 -7.61 -20.34 -18.32
N GLY A 450 -6.46 -19.64 -18.48
CA GLY A 450 -6.33 -18.49 -19.38
C GLY A 450 -5.70 -18.67 -20.78
N ASP A 451 -5.36 -19.89 -21.22
CA ASP A 451 -4.45 -20.10 -22.37
C ASP A 451 -5.07 -19.95 -23.79
N ILE A 452 -6.30 -19.42 -23.95
CA ILE A 452 -7.03 -19.49 -25.23
C ILE A 452 -7.46 -18.13 -25.84
N GLU A 453 -7.59 -17.03 -25.08
CA GLU A 453 -8.07 -15.75 -25.66
C GLU A 453 -6.96 -14.73 -26.02
N GLU A 454 -5.75 -14.84 -25.45
CA GLU A 454 -4.67 -13.85 -25.62
C GLU A 454 -3.94 -13.94 -27.00
N ILE A 455 -4.42 -14.81 -27.91
CA ILE A 455 -3.96 -14.87 -29.30
C ILE A 455 -4.42 -13.64 -30.14
N ARG A 456 -5.33 -12.80 -29.62
CA ARG A 456 -5.71 -11.52 -30.26
C ARG A 456 -4.62 -10.43 -30.24
N ARG A 457 -3.46 -10.72 -29.65
CA ARG A 457 -2.20 -9.98 -29.75
C ARG A 457 -1.57 -10.05 -31.17
N GLN A 458 -2.14 -9.41 -32.20
CA GLN A 458 -1.56 -9.43 -33.56
C GLN A 458 -1.46 -8.10 -34.34
N LEU A 459 -1.77 -6.93 -33.75
CA LEU A 459 -1.52 -5.62 -34.40
C LEU A 459 -0.49 -4.72 -33.70
N THR A 460 -0.11 -5.00 -32.45
CA THR A 460 0.98 -4.29 -31.74
C THR A 460 2.35 -4.99 -31.89
N ASP A 461 2.41 -6.03 -32.72
CA ASP A 461 3.23 -7.20 -32.40
C ASP A 461 4.68 -7.17 -32.93
N ILE A 462 4.95 -6.27 -33.87
CA ILE A 462 6.27 -6.10 -34.49
C ILE A 462 7.20 -5.25 -33.60
N GLN A 463 6.66 -4.27 -32.84
CA GLN A 463 7.44 -3.52 -31.85
C GLN A 463 7.68 -4.33 -30.56
N ASN A 464 6.69 -5.13 -30.12
CA ASN A 464 6.81 -5.98 -28.94
C ASN A 464 7.81 -7.14 -29.11
N THR A 465 8.22 -7.49 -30.32
CA THR A 465 9.15 -8.61 -30.53
C THR A 465 10.55 -8.30 -29.96
N LEU A 466 11.02 -7.05 -30.03
CA LEU A 466 12.28 -6.61 -29.41
C LEU A 466 12.16 -6.46 -27.88
N LEU A 467 11.09 -5.85 -27.37
CA LEU A 467 10.82 -5.75 -25.92
C LEU A 467 10.67 -7.14 -25.27
N SER A 468 10.06 -8.10 -25.97
CA SER A 468 9.96 -9.47 -25.48
C SER A 468 11.29 -10.20 -25.48
N LEU A 469 12.30 -9.76 -26.23
CA LEU A 469 13.61 -10.42 -26.28
C LEU A 469 14.41 -10.13 -25.01
N ASP A 470 14.43 -8.87 -24.57
CA ASP A 470 15.00 -8.48 -23.27
C ASP A 470 14.21 -9.11 -22.11
N ALA A 471 12.88 -9.01 -22.11
CA ALA A 471 12.05 -9.60 -21.06
C ALA A 471 12.11 -11.14 -21.03
N LYS A 472 12.30 -11.82 -22.19
CA LYS A 472 12.55 -13.27 -22.24
C LYS A 472 13.98 -13.63 -21.85
N MET A 473 14.97 -12.77 -22.09
CA MET A 473 16.34 -12.98 -21.60
C MET A 473 16.41 -12.77 -20.09
N ASP A 474 15.76 -11.76 -19.53
CA ASP A 474 15.57 -11.58 -18.09
C ASP A 474 14.80 -12.76 -17.48
N ALA A 475 13.70 -13.20 -18.11
CA ALA A 475 12.93 -14.35 -17.65
C ALA A 475 13.68 -15.68 -17.80
N ALA A 476 14.59 -15.81 -18.79
CA ALA A 476 15.44 -16.99 -18.98
C ALA A 476 16.65 -16.99 -18.04
N ALA A 477 17.24 -15.83 -17.75
CA ALA A 477 18.28 -15.66 -16.73
C ALA A 477 17.68 -15.94 -15.34
N ASN A 478 16.49 -15.41 -15.07
CA ASN A 478 15.71 -15.74 -13.87
C ASN A 478 15.38 -17.24 -13.84
N SER A 479 14.78 -17.84 -14.87
CA SER A 479 14.45 -19.28 -14.84
C SER A 479 15.70 -20.17 -14.72
N THR A 480 16.84 -19.79 -15.29
CA THR A 480 18.13 -20.49 -15.14
C THR A 480 18.67 -20.35 -13.71
N HIS A 481 18.63 -19.15 -13.12
CA HIS A 481 19.01 -18.92 -11.72
C HIS A 481 18.09 -19.66 -10.74
N LEU A 482 16.78 -19.62 -10.97
CA LEU A 482 15.76 -20.35 -10.22
C LEU A 482 15.93 -21.87 -10.36
N ALA A 483 16.35 -22.37 -11.52
CA ALA A 483 16.67 -23.78 -11.75
C ALA A 483 17.96 -24.21 -11.05
N LEU A 484 19.06 -23.45 -11.18
CA LEU A 484 20.33 -23.72 -10.48
C LEU A 484 20.15 -23.67 -8.95
N SER A 485 19.39 -22.69 -8.46
CA SER A 485 19.01 -22.58 -7.05
C SER A 485 18.01 -23.67 -6.63
N GLN A 486 17.23 -24.25 -7.56
CA GLN A 486 16.35 -25.40 -7.27
C GLN A 486 17.17 -26.68 -7.15
N VAL A 487 18.15 -26.91 -8.02
CA VAL A 487 19.07 -28.05 -7.95
C VAL A 487 19.79 -28.07 -6.59
N ILE A 488 20.28 -26.91 -6.13
CA ILE A 488 20.92 -26.80 -4.81
C ILE A 488 19.92 -26.96 -3.66
N LEU A 489 18.64 -26.60 -3.81
CA LEU A 489 17.67 -26.74 -2.72
C LEU A 489 16.86 -28.05 -2.77
N GLN A 490 17.03 -28.85 -3.81
CA GLN A 490 16.34 -30.13 -3.99
C GLN A 490 16.69 -31.09 -2.85
N ASP A 491 17.98 -31.29 -2.57
CA ASP A 491 18.42 -32.20 -1.51
C ASP A 491 17.97 -31.69 -0.13
N PHE A 492 18.04 -30.37 0.12
CA PHE A 492 17.51 -29.78 1.35
C PHE A 492 16.01 -30.06 1.55
N GLY A 493 15.20 -29.83 0.50
CA GLY A 493 13.75 -30.07 0.54
C GLY A 493 13.41 -31.55 0.67
N VAL A 494 14.09 -32.43 -0.07
CA VAL A 494 13.91 -33.89 0.00
C VAL A 494 14.29 -34.40 1.39
N THR A 495 15.43 -33.99 1.95
CA THR A 495 15.85 -34.36 3.30
C THR A 495 14.88 -33.86 4.37
N GLY A 496 14.32 -32.65 4.19
CA GLY A 496 13.21 -32.12 5.00
C GLY A 496 12.00 -33.05 4.98
N VAL A 497 11.46 -33.32 3.80
CA VAL A 497 10.28 -34.17 3.58
C VAL A 497 10.54 -35.63 4.00
N GLN A 498 11.77 -36.13 3.98
CA GLN A 498 12.06 -37.51 4.36
C GLN A 498 12.28 -37.69 5.86
N ASN A 499 12.90 -36.72 6.55
CA ASN A 499 13.43 -36.95 7.90
C ASN A 499 12.80 -36.07 8.99
N LEU A 500 12.21 -34.91 8.67
CA LEU A 500 11.49 -34.11 9.67
C LEU A 500 10.14 -34.73 10.01
N ARG A 501 9.79 -34.68 11.31
CA ARG A 501 8.56 -35.28 11.88
C ARG A 501 8.43 -36.77 11.55
N TYR A 502 9.56 -37.50 11.48
CA TYR A 502 9.60 -38.88 10.96
C TYR A 502 8.68 -39.83 11.74
N GLU A 503 8.76 -39.82 13.07
CA GLU A 503 7.94 -40.64 13.95
C GLU A 503 6.45 -40.28 13.85
N GLN A 504 6.12 -38.98 13.87
CA GLN A 504 4.74 -38.50 13.76
C GLN A 504 4.07 -38.94 12.45
N ARG A 505 4.83 -38.99 11.35
CA ARG A 505 4.33 -39.31 10.00
C ARG A 505 4.36 -40.80 9.67
N THR A 506 5.28 -41.56 10.23
CA THR A 506 5.50 -42.98 9.86
C THR A 506 5.14 -43.97 10.96
N GLY A 507 4.98 -43.51 12.21
CA GLY A 507 4.80 -44.36 13.39
C GLY A 507 6.04 -45.19 13.75
N ARG A 508 7.23 -44.82 13.24
CA ARG A 508 8.48 -45.55 13.42
C ARG A 508 9.58 -44.63 13.94
N GLU A 509 10.36 -45.15 14.89
CA GLU A 509 11.56 -44.51 15.42
C GLU A 509 12.56 -44.15 14.30
N LEU A 510 13.18 -42.98 14.43
CA LEU A 510 14.21 -42.54 13.48
C LEU A 510 15.52 -43.31 13.70
N GLN A 511 16.16 -43.76 12.62
CA GLN A 511 17.47 -44.42 12.70
C GLN A 511 18.61 -43.40 12.81
N TYR A 512 19.64 -43.72 13.58
CA TYR A 512 20.78 -42.82 13.84
C TYR A 512 21.44 -42.31 12.55
N GLU A 513 21.64 -43.17 11.55
CA GLU A 513 22.26 -42.82 10.27
C GLU A 513 21.44 -41.75 9.52
N LYS A 514 20.10 -41.89 9.52
CA LYS A 514 19.19 -40.91 8.90
C LYS A 514 19.13 -39.62 9.69
N TYR A 515 19.12 -39.71 11.03
CA TYR A 515 19.21 -38.56 11.91
C TYR A 515 20.48 -37.75 11.60
N TRP A 516 21.64 -38.41 11.55
CA TRP A 516 22.93 -37.75 11.38
C TRP A 516 23.10 -37.18 9.97
N ASP A 517 22.71 -37.93 8.93
CA ASP A 517 22.72 -37.47 7.53
C ASP A 517 21.84 -36.22 7.34
N ALA A 518 20.61 -36.23 7.86
CA ALA A 518 19.72 -35.09 7.77
C ALA A 518 20.19 -33.89 8.62
N LEU A 519 20.68 -34.13 9.84
CA LEU A 519 21.21 -33.09 10.72
C LEU A 519 22.44 -32.40 10.10
N THR A 520 23.41 -33.18 9.61
CA THR A 520 24.61 -32.65 8.96
C THR A 520 24.32 -31.99 7.63
N THR A 521 23.32 -32.48 6.88
CA THR A 521 22.77 -31.79 5.71
C THR A 521 22.26 -30.40 6.11
N PHE A 522 21.31 -30.27 7.04
CA PHE A 522 20.77 -28.97 7.43
C PHE A 522 21.84 -28.02 7.99
N TYR A 523 22.78 -28.55 8.77
CA TYR A 523 23.97 -27.80 9.20
C TYR A 523 24.76 -27.24 8.00
N TYR A 524 25.12 -28.10 7.04
CA TYR A 524 25.92 -27.71 5.87
C TYR A 524 25.20 -26.64 5.02
N TYR A 525 23.87 -26.71 4.92
CA TYR A 525 23.10 -25.68 4.24
C TYR A 525 23.12 -24.33 4.95
N GLY A 526 23.03 -24.30 6.29
CA GLY A 526 23.04 -23.06 7.08
C GLY A 526 24.43 -22.44 7.23
N GLU A 527 25.47 -23.27 7.29
CA GLU A 527 26.86 -22.84 7.48
C GLU A 527 27.56 -22.49 6.14
N ASN A 528 27.43 -23.35 5.12
CA ASN A 528 28.19 -23.25 3.87
C ASN A 528 27.34 -22.77 2.69
N ASN A 529 26.26 -23.48 2.34
CA ASN A 529 25.49 -23.14 1.13
C ASN A 529 24.81 -21.77 1.23
N ALA A 530 24.38 -21.37 2.43
CA ALA A 530 23.90 -20.03 2.70
C ALA A 530 24.95 -18.93 2.41
N ARG A 531 26.24 -19.27 2.22
CA ARG A 531 27.35 -18.35 1.89
C ARG A 531 27.96 -18.63 0.51
N MET A 532 27.22 -19.30 -0.38
CA MET A 532 27.70 -19.70 -1.71
C MET A 532 26.79 -19.21 -2.83
N SER A 533 27.39 -18.98 -4.00
CA SER A 533 26.62 -18.82 -5.25
C SER A 533 25.85 -20.13 -5.54
N PRO A 534 24.59 -20.09 -6.01
CA PRO A 534 23.81 -18.92 -6.45
C PRO A 534 22.86 -18.35 -5.37
N LEU A 535 23.06 -18.67 -4.08
CA LEU A 535 22.18 -18.23 -2.98
C LEU A 535 22.60 -16.88 -2.39
N THR A 536 23.84 -16.45 -2.60
CA THR A 536 24.40 -15.14 -2.20
C THR A 536 25.05 -14.43 -3.38
N LEU A 537 25.19 -13.10 -3.26
CA LEU A 537 25.96 -12.26 -4.19
C LEU A 537 27.03 -11.47 -3.44
N THR A 538 28.30 -11.62 -3.86
CA THR A 538 29.40 -10.74 -3.43
C THR A 538 29.42 -9.40 -4.15
N GLN A 539 29.17 -9.38 -5.46
CA GLN A 539 29.34 -8.20 -6.29
C GLN A 539 28.30 -8.17 -7.41
N LEU A 540 28.05 -6.97 -7.93
CA LEU A 540 27.43 -6.79 -9.24
C LEU A 540 28.45 -7.22 -10.29
N GLU A 541 28.22 -8.35 -10.97
CA GLU A 541 29.08 -8.81 -12.06
C GLU A 541 29.16 -7.74 -13.17
N SER A 542 30.33 -7.61 -13.80
CA SER A 542 30.56 -6.60 -14.84
C SER A 542 30.19 -7.14 -16.23
N GLY A 543 28.98 -6.84 -16.70
CA GLY A 543 28.51 -7.17 -18.05
C GLY A 543 27.07 -6.68 -18.30
N PRO A 544 26.57 -6.67 -19.55
CA PRO A 544 25.23 -6.15 -19.85
C PRO A 544 24.08 -7.06 -19.39
N ALA A 545 24.33 -8.38 -19.25
CA ALA A 545 23.38 -9.33 -18.66
C ALA A 545 23.46 -9.37 -17.11
N ALA A 546 24.35 -8.57 -16.53
CA ALA A 546 24.54 -8.48 -15.10
C ALA A 546 24.15 -7.09 -14.58
N ALA A 547 23.66 -7.06 -13.34
CA ALA A 547 23.58 -5.83 -12.54
C ALA A 547 22.60 -4.73 -12.97
N ASN A 548 21.40 -5.07 -13.47
CA ASN A 548 20.25 -4.26 -13.09
C ASN A 548 19.92 -4.56 -11.62
N LEU A 549 20.23 -3.61 -10.72
CA LEU A 549 19.99 -3.75 -9.27
C LEU A 549 18.54 -4.16 -8.95
N ARG A 550 17.57 -3.71 -9.74
CA ARG A 550 16.16 -4.12 -9.60
C ARG A 550 16.01 -5.63 -9.74
N ASN A 551 16.54 -6.21 -10.81
CA ASN A 551 16.44 -7.65 -11.06
C ASN A 551 17.25 -8.44 -10.02
N THR A 552 18.40 -7.91 -9.58
CA THR A 552 19.16 -8.48 -8.46
C THR A 552 18.35 -8.53 -7.17
N LEU A 553 17.75 -7.42 -6.73
CA LEU A 553 16.95 -7.36 -5.51
C LEU A 553 15.63 -8.13 -5.62
N LEU A 554 15.04 -8.27 -6.81
CA LEU A 554 13.87 -9.14 -7.03
C LEU A 554 14.24 -10.63 -6.93
N ASN A 555 15.37 -11.04 -7.51
CA ASN A 555 15.78 -12.45 -7.52
C ASN A 555 16.30 -12.92 -6.16
N TYR A 556 17.07 -12.08 -5.44
CA TYR A 556 17.77 -12.44 -4.19
C TYR A 556 17.14 -11.86 -2.93
N SER A 557 16.11 -11.00 -3.04
CA SER A 557 15.60 -10.14 -1.97
C SER A 557 16.66 -9.25 -1.29
N THR A 558 16.23 -8.35 -0.41
CA THR A 558 17.13 -7.65 0.53
C THR A 558 17.94 -8.63 1.38
N HIS A 559 17.32 -9.72 1.83
CA HIS A 559 17.85 -10.67 2.81
C HIS A 559 18.87 -11.66 2.24
N GLY A 560 18.83 -11.95 0.93
CA GLY A 560 19.91 -12.65 0.21
C GLY A 560 20.99 -11.71 -0.35
N SER A 561 20.73 -10.40 -0.37
CA SER A 561 21.64 -9.37 -0.90
C SER A 561 22.45 -8.63 0.17
N LEU A 562 22.46 -9.10 1.43
CA LEU A 562 23.08 -8.37 2.56
C LEU A 562 24.57 -8.02 2.33
N TYR A 563 25.36 -8.95 1.80
CA TYR A 563 26.76 -8.66 1.46
C TYR A 563 26.87 -7.63 0.33
N LEU A 564 26.12 -7.82 -0.76
CA LEU A 564 26.08 -6.90 -1.90
C LEU A 564 25.71 -5.47 -1.46
N LEU A 565 24.68 -5.32 -0.61
CA LEU A 565 24.27 -4.03 -0.06
C LEU A 565 25.40 -3.41 0.78
N ALA A 566 26.06 -4.20 1.62
CA ALA A 566 27.18 -3.72 2.42
C ALA A 566 28.38 -3.27 1.55
N ASP A 567 28.74 -4.04 0.52
CA ASP A 567 29.82 -3.69 -0.43
C ASP A 567 29.46 -2.45 -1.26
N LEU A 568 28.20 -2.33 -1.71
CA LEU A 568 27.70 -1.18 -2.44
C LEU A 568 27.74 0.10 -1.59
N ALA A 569 27.29 0.05 -0.33
CA ALA A 569 27.34 1.18 0.60
C ALA A 569 28.76 1.73 0.77
N ARG A 570 29.74 0.83 0.91
CA ARG A 570 31.15 1.19 1.07
C ARG A 570 31.74 1.72 -0.25
N ASN A 571 31.55 1.00 -1.36
CA ASN A 571 32.21 1.29 -2.63
C ASN A 571 31.60 2.50 -3.36
N LYS A 572 30.34 2.87 -3.08
CA LYS A 572 29.74 4.14 -3.51
C LYS A 572 30.07 5.32 -2.57
N GLY A 573 30.77 5.07 -1.45
CA GLY A 573 31.14 6.08 -0.48
C GLY A 573 29.97 6.60 0.37
N TRP A 574 28.84 5.89 0.42
CA TRP A 574 27.69 6.26 1.25
C TRP A 574 27.93 5.96 2.74
N ALA A 575 28.68 4.90 3.04
CA ALA A 575 29.11 4.52 4.37
C ALA A 575 30.52 3.86 4.32
N PRO A 576 31.60 4.64 4.20
CA PRO A 576 32.96 4.09 4.04
C PRO A 576 33.45 3.31 5.27
N GLY A 577 32.90 3.58 6.46
CA GLY A 577 33.22 2.88 7.70
C GLY A 577 32.43 1.59 7.96
N LEU A 578 31.57 1.15 7.03
CA LEU A 578 30.70 -0.02 7.24
C LEU A 578 31.51 -1.34 7.27
N PRO A 579 31.40 -2.17 8.32
CA PRO A 579 32.17 -3.40 8.42
C PRO A 579 31.70 -4.47 7.42
N LEU A 580 32.59 -4.89 6.52
CA LEU A 580 32.39 -6.10 5.71
C LEU A 580 33.01 -7.32 6.38
N PRO A 581 32.28 -8.45 6.51
CA PRO A 581 32.89 -9.73 6.80
C PRO A 581 33.95 -10.10 5.75
N ARG A 582 34.97 -10.83 6.18
CA ARG A 582 36.02 -11.28 5.25
C ARG A 582 35.44 -12.28 4.26
N VAL A 583 35.59 -11.98 2.97
CA VAL A 583 35.45 -12.96 1.90
C VAL A 583 36.75 -13.77 1.84
N ASP A 584 36.62 -15.09 1.78
CA ASP A 584 37.70 -15.99 1.39
C ASP A 584 37.39 -16.58 0.00
N THR A 585 38.31 -17.37 -0.56
CA THR A 585 38.18 -17.88 -1.93
C THR A 585 37.10 -18.95 -2.12
N VAL A 586 36.41 -19.37 -1.05
CA VAL A 586 35.39 -20.44 -1.07
C VAL A 586 34.03 -19.91 -0.60
N HIS A 587 34.01 -18.96 0.35
CA HIS A 587 32.78 -18.46 0.97
C HIS A 587 32.55 -16.96 0.74
N GLN A 588 31.38 -16.65 0.18
CA GLN A 588 30.90 -15.31 -0.13
C GLN A 588 30.33 -14.58 1.10
N GLY A 589 31.21 -14.16 2.01
CA GLY A 589 30.88 -13.14 3.02
C GLY A 589 29.69 -13.49 3.93
N VAL A 590 28.64 -12.65 3.89
CA VAL A 590 27.44 -12.74 4.77
C VAL A 590 26.52 -13.87 4.30
N PRO A 591 26.03 -14.74 5.20
CA PRO A 591 25.03 -15.74 4.84
C PRO A 591 23.70 -15.11 4.40
N ASN A 592 23.06 -15.68 3.36
CA ASN A 592 21.67 -15.44 3.01
C ASN A 592 20.79 -15.75 4.22
N ALA A 593 20.11 -14.72 4.74
CA ALA A 593 19.38 -14.81 6.00
C ALA A 593 18.17 -15.75 5.91
N GLY A 594 17.49 -15.82 4.76
CA GLY A 594 16.37 -16.76 4.54
C GLY A 594 16.83 -18.22 4.50
N MET A 595 17.96 -18.49 3.86
CA MET A 595 18.52 -19.85 3.81
C MET A 595 19.06 -20.30 5.17
N TRP A 596 19.85 -19.45 5.84
CA TRP A 596 20.34 -19.72 7.19
C TRP A 596 19.19 -20.02 8.15
N LEU A 597 18.11 -19.23 8.08
CA LEU A 597 16.95 -19.38 8.96
C LEU A 597 16.20 -20.69 8.71
N SER A 598 16.01 -21.05 7.44
CA SER A 598 15.40 -22.32 7.04
C SER A 598 16.23 -23.51 7.53
N ALA A 599 17.55 -23.44 7.37
CA ALA A 599 18.49 -24.45 7.81
C ALA A 599 18.58 -24.57 9.34
N ALA A 600 18.64 -23.46 10.07
CA ALA A 600 18.65 -23.41 11.54
C ALA A 600 17.37 -24.05 12.11
N ARG A 601 16.20 -23.78 11.51
CA ARG A 601 14.92 -24.38 11.92
C ARG A 601 14.87 -25.89 11.64
N ALA A 602 15.33 -26.32 10.46
CA ALA A 602 15.38 -27.74 10.10
C ALA A 602 16.38 -28.51 11.00
N PHE A 603 17.56 -27.92 11.25
CA PHE A 603 18.54 -28.45 12.20
C PHE A 603 17.96 -28.57 13.61
N SER A 604 17.33 -27.51 14.15
CA SER A 604 16.68 -27.53 15.46
C SER A 604 15.59 -28.60 15.56
N GLY A 605 14.78 -28.78 14.51
CA GLY A 605 13.76 -29.82 14.45
C GLY A 605 14.34 -31.24 14.47
N MET A 606 15.41 -31.49 13.69
CA MET A 606 16.15 -32.77 13.73
C MET A 606 16.79 -33.03 15.09
N ALA A 607 17.52 -32.05 15.61
CA ALA A 607 18.23 -32.16 16.87
C ALA A 607 17.27 -32.44 18.03
N HIS A 608 16.07 -31.88 18.01
CA HIS A 608 15.13 -32.19 19.06
C HIS A 608 14.39 -33.52 18.85
N GLN A 609 13.85 -33.83 17.67
CA GLN A 609 13.00 -35.03 17.50
C GLN A 609 13.69 -36.34 17.91
N SER A 610 15.03 -36.35 17.98
CA SER A 610 15.81 -37.42 18.60
C SER A 610 16.73 -36.85 19.70
N GLU A 611 16.15 -36.40 20.82
CA GLU A 611 16.89 -35.85 21.98
C GLU A 611 18.04 -36.75 22.44
N GLU A 612 17.87 -38.07 22.37
CA GLU A 612 18.89 -39.07 22.77
C GLU A 612 20.10 -39.04 21.83
N PHE A 613 19.90 -39.08 20.51
CA PHE A 613 20.99 -38.98 19.55
C PHE A 613 21.71 -37.64 19.65
N SER A 614 20.97 -36.55 19.86
CA SER A 614 21.59 -35.25 20.12
C SER A 614 22.46 -35.26 21.37
N ARG A 615 21.94 -35.74 22.51
CA ARG A 615 22.72 -35.82 23.78
C ARG A 615 23.98 -36.69 23.65
N THR A 616 23.92 -37.75 22.87
CA THR A 616 25.00 -38.75 22.75
C THR A 616 26.02 -38.44 21.67
N THR A 617 25.68 -37.62 20.67
CA THR A 617 26.59 -37.25 19.56
C THR A 617 27.45 -36.04 19.94
N PRO A 618 28.78 -36.19 20.10
CA PRO A 618 29.63 -35.13 20.67
C PRO A 618 29.65 -33.81 19.89
N ASP A 619 29.50 -33.88 18.56
CA ASP A 619 29.65 -32.73 17.68
C ASP A 619 28.41 -31.81 17.60
N VAL A 620 27.22 -32.27 18.02
CA VAL A 620 25.97 -31.50 17.90
C VAL A 620 26.07 -30.13 18.59
N ARG A 621 26.77 -30.06 19.73
CA ARG A 621 27.12 -28.80 20.42
C ARG A 621 27.92 -27.84 19.54
N ASN A 622 28.90 -28.34 18.80
CA ASN A 622 29.76 -27.54 17.92
C ASN A 622 28.96 -27.04 16.70
N LEU A 623 28.10 -27.89 16.13
CA LEU A 623 27.21 -27.52 15.02
C LEU A 623 26.20 -26.44 15.42
N LEU A 624 25.57 -26.57 16.59
CA LEU A 624 24.69 -25.54 17.18
C LEU A 624 25.41 -24.20 17.36
N ALA A 625 26.62 -24.23 17.94
CA ALA A 625 27.41 -23.03 18.20
C ALA A 625 27.83 -22.31 16.90
N ALA A 626 28.23 -23.08 15.87
CA ALA A 626 28.57 -22.54 14.55
C ALA A 626 27.35 -21.89 13.86
N LEU A 627 26.21 -22.59 13.78
CA LEU A 627 24.97 -22.03 13.22
C LEU A 627 24.52 -20.76 13.96
N SER A 628 24.57 -20.74 15.30
CA SER A 628 24.25 -19.55 16.09
C SER A 628 25.24 -18.40 15.84
N GLY A 629 26.52 -18.72 15.60
CA GLY A 629 27.53 -17.77 15.13
C GLY A 629 27.18 -17.10 13.81
N ARG A 630 26.61 -17.85 12.84
CA ARG A 630 26.15 -17.28 11.56
C ARG A 630 24.92 -16.39 11.69
N GLY A 631 23.99 -16.69 12.60
CA GLY A 631 22.92 -15.76 12.97
C GLY A 631 23.47 -14.44 13.55
N THR A 632 24.57 -14.52 14.29
CA THR A 632 25.27 -13.35 14.85
C THR A 632 25.99 -12.53 13.77
N GLU A 633 26.53 -13.18 12.74
CA GLU A 633 27.11 -12.52 11.57
C GLU A 633 26.05 -11.74 10.76
N ILE A 634 24.89 -12.37 10.49
CA ILE A 634 23.74 -11.73 9.82
C ILE A 634 23.26 -10.51 10.61
N THR A 635 22.96 -10.68 11.90
CA THR A 635 22.45 -9.59 12.76
C THR A 635 23.47 -8.49 12.97
N GLY A 636 24.77 -8.81 13.00
CA GLY A 636 25.85 -7.84 13.07
C GLY A 636 25.91 -6.91 11.85
N VAL A 637 25.81 -7.45 10.63
CA VAL A 637 25.80 -6.63 9.40
C VAL A 637 24.52 -5.81 9.29
N VAL A 638 23.37 -6.41 9.58
CA VAL A 638 22.07 -5.72 9.64
C VAL A 638 22.11 -4.51 10.57
N ARG A 639 22.58 -4.69 11.81
CA ARG A 639 22.70 -3.60 12.80
C ARG A 639 23.71 -2.54 12.37
N SER A 640 24.70 -2.89 11.56
CA SER A 640 25.67 -1.91 11.04
C SER A 640 25.05 -0.89 10.06
N PHE A 641 23.97 -1.26 9.36
CA PHE A 641 23.27 -0.32 8.47
C PHE A 641 22.57 0.81 9.24
N SER A 642 21.96 0.54 10.39
CA SER A 642 21.18 1.50 11.19
C SER A 642 21.92 2.09 12.40
N ASN A 643 23.15 1.64 12.67
CA ASN A 643 23.94 2.12 13.80
C ASN A 643 24.07 3.66 13.80
N PRO A 644 23.60 4.37 14.86
CA PRO A 644 23.64 5.83 14.90
C PRO A 644 25.05 6.41 14.93
N GLN A 645 25.20 7.63 14.41
CA GLN A 645 26.43 8.41 14.46
C GLN A 645 26.18 9.64 15.35
N ASP A 646 26.86 9.74 16.49
CA ASP A 646 26.67 10.80 17.50
C ASP A 646 25.20 11.05 17.91
N GLY A 647 24.41 9.97 18.02
CA GLY A 647 22.97 10.05 18.33
C GLY A 647 22.07 10.50 17.18
N ARG A 648 22.60 10.54 15.95
CA ARG A 648 21.90 10.97 14.73
C ARG A 648 21.82 9.88 13.68
N THR A 649 20.98 10.11 12.66
CA THR A 649 21.00 9.36 11.41
C THR A 649 22.43 9.29 10.87
N ASN A 650 22.88 8.10 10.50
CA ASN A 650 24.23 7.90 9.97
C ASN A 650 24.36 8.34 8.51
N GLU A 651 25.60 8.42 8.04
CA GLU A 651 25.95 8.82 6.68
C GLU A 651 25.23 8.01 5.59
N LEU A 652 24.92 6.73 5.82
CA LEU A 652 24.26 5.87 4.83
C LEU A 652 22.91 6.44 4.39
N TYR A 653 21.97 6.63 5.33
CA TYR A 653 20.63 7.12 4.99
C TYR A 653 20.63 8.60 4.59
N THR A 654 21.52 9.41 5.17
CA THR A 654 21.72 10.81 4.73
C THR A 654 22.16 10.88 3.27
N ASN A 655 23.11 10.05 2.85
CA ASN A 655 23.58 9.99 1.47
C ASN A 655 22.54 9.37 0.52
N LEU A 656 21.81 8.33 0.94
CA LEU A 656 20.74 7.72 0.14
C LEU A 656 19.59 8.70 -0.15
N ILE A 657 19.17 9.51 0.84
CA ILE A 657 18.16 10.57 0.62
C ILE A 657 18.67 11.62 -0.37
N LYS A 658 19.96 12.00 -0.29
CA LYS A 658 20.60 12.94 -1.22
C LYS A 658 20.67 12.37 -2.65
N GLU A 659 21.04 11.10 -2.81
CA GLU A 659 21.06 10.41 -4.09
C GLU A 659 19.66 10.33 -4.71
N TYR A 660 18.65 9.99 -3.92
CA TYR A 660 17.25 9.97 -4.35
C TYR A 660 16.79 11.35 -4.85
N ARG A 661 17.04 12.43 -4.08
CA ARG A 661 16.73 13.80 -4.50
C ARG A 661 17.43 14.19 -5.80
N THR A 662 18.71 13.84 -5.93
CA THR A 662 19.50 14.09 -7.15
C THR A 662 18.94 13.35 -8.38
N ALA A 663 18.36 12.16 -8.18
CA ALA A 663 17.68 11.41 -9.24
C ALA A 663 16.29 11.99 -9.56
N LEU A 664 15.54 12.48 -8.57
CA LEU A 664 14.27 13.17 -8.74
C LEU A 664 14.44 14.47 -9.55
N ASP A 665 15.49 15.25 -9.24
CA ASP A 665 15.92 16.40 -10.05
C ASP A 665 16.30 16.01 -11.48
N GLY A 666 16.77 14.77 -11.68
CA GLY A 666 17.02 14.17 -12.99
C GLY A 666 15.74 14.06 -13.81
N VAL A 667 14.74 13.35 -13.30
CA VAL A 667 13.41 13.22 -13.93
C VAL A 667 12.81 14.61 -14.20
N SER A 668 12.95 15.51 -13.23
CA SER A 668 12.45 16.88 -13.30
C SER A 668 13.05 17.70 -14.46
N ARG A 669 14.34 17.51 -14.77
CA ARG A 669 14.99 18.16 -15.92
C ARG A 669 14.48 17.61 -17.26
N GLU A 670 14.30 16.29 -17.37
CA GLU A 670 13.79 15.67 -18.60
C GLU A 670 12.34 16.07 -18.89
N LEU A 671 11.49 16.16 -17.86
CA LEU A 671 10.13 16.70 -17.98
C LEU A 671 10.15 18.17 -18.45
N ALA A 672 11.02 19.01 -17.89
CA ALA A 672 11.17 20.39 -18.33
C ALA A 672 11.62 20.50 -19.80
N ALA A 673 12.54 19.64 -20.25
CA ALA A 673 12.98 19.60 -21.64
C ALA A 673 11.83 19.21 -22.60
N LEU A 674 11.02 18.21 -22.25
CA LEU A 674 9.84 17.80 -23.03
C LEU A 674 8.77 18.90 -23.09
N ARG A 675 8.57 19.67 -22.00
CA ARG A 675 7.64 20.81 -21.98
C ARG A 675 8.10 21.92 -22.93
N VAL A 676 9.40 22.26 -22.90
CA VAL A 676 10.00 23.24 -23.81
C VAL A 676 9.86 22.79 -25.27
N ALA A 677 10.07 21.50 -25.55
CA ALA A 677 9.87 20.93 -26.89
C ALA A 677 8.41 20.97 -27.35
N ALA A 678 7.44 20.64 -26.48
CA ALA A 678 6.01 20.72 -26.79
C ALA A 678 5.53 22.16 -27.04
N GLY A 679 6.17 23.14 -26.40
CA GLY A 679 6.02 24.57 -26.67
C GLY A 679 6.81 25.10 -27.86
N GLU A 680 7.46 24.24 -28.64
CA GLU A 680 8.32 24.57 -29.80
C GLU A 680 9.50 25.51 -29.47
N ASN A 681 9.92 25.60 -28.20
CA ASN A 681 10.83 26.63 -27.66
C ASN A 681 10.29 28.08 -27.79
N LYS A 682 9.00 28.25 -28.09
CA LYS A 682 8.37 29.54 -28.40
C LYS A 682 7.39 30.01 -27.31
N ILE A 683 6.61 29.09 -26.76
CA ILE A 683 5.59 29.35 -25.74
C ILE A 683 5.70 28.35 -24.60
N ASP A 684 5.16 28.69 -23.45
CA ASP A 684 4.94 27.76 -22.36
C ASP A 684 3.54 27.13 -22.48
N PRO A 685 3.42 25.80 -22.69
CA PRO A 685 2.13 25.10 -22.74
C PRO A 685 1.27 25.28 -21.48
N PHE A 686 1.87 25.56 -20.33
CA PHE A 686 1.18 25.79 -19.06
C PHE A 686 1.16 27.27 -18.63
N GLY A 687 1.65 28.18 -19.49
CA GLY A 687 1.59 29.62 -19.28
C GLY A 687 0.17 30.16 -19.52
N PRO A 688 -0.10 31.42 -19.15
CA PRO A 688 -1.38 32.04 -19.43
C PRO A 688 -1.54 32.39 -20.93
N GLY A 689 -2.78 32.60 -21.39
CA GLY A 689 -3.06 32.91 -22.81
C GLY A 689 -2.58 34.29 -23.29
N ASP A 690 -2.14 35.16 -22.38
CA ASP A 690 -1.56 36.48 -22.61
C ASP A 690 -0.03 36.53 -22.34
N GLN A 691 0.60 35.36 -22.24
CA GLN A 691 2.06 35.23 -22.11
C GLN A 691 2.81 36.01 -23.19
N ALA A 692 4.04 36.42 -22.88
CA ALA A 692 4.88 37.19 -23.80
C ALA A 692 5.07 36.41 -25.12
N PRO A 693 4.71 36.99 -26.27
CA PRO A 693 4.67 36.25 -27.53
C PRO A 693 6.09 36.02 -28.09
N PRO A 694 6.34 34.86 -28.74
CA PRO A 694 7.64 34.54 -29.36
C PRO A 694 8.05 35.54 -30.46
N ALA A 695 7.06 36.06 -31.20
CA ALA A 695 7.24 37.09 -32.21
C ALA A 695 6.09 38.11 -32.13
N ARG A 696 6.37 39.37 -32.47
CA ARG A 696 5.33 40.40 -32.61
C ARG A 696 4.91 40.54 -34.07
N ILE A 697 3.62 40.74 -34.29
CA ILE A 697 3.06 41.06 -35.61
C ILE A 697 3.71 42.36 -36.12
N THR A 698 4.41 42.27 -37.25
CA THR A 698 5.05 43.44 -37.87
C THR A 698 4.08 44.22 -38.73
N THR A 699 4.35 45.51 -38.90
CA THR A 699 3.46 46.45 -39.62
C THR A 699 3.61 46.40 -41.14
N ALA A 700 4.53 45.58 -41.65
CA ALA A 700 4.80 45.43 -43.08
C ALA A 700 3.60 44.88 -43.88
N ALA A 701 2.64 44.22 -43.23
CA ALA A 701 1.47 43.64 -43.87
C ALA A 701 0.40 44.66 -44.32
N VAL A 702 0.28 45.81 -43.64
CA VAL A 702 -0.77 46.82 -43.91
C VAL A 702 -0.21 48.25 -43.78
N PRO A 703 0.56 48.75 -44.77
CA PRO A 703 1.15 50.09 -44.73
C PRO A 703 0.11 51.23 -44.89
N THR A 704 -1.06 50.91 -45.43
CA THR A 704 -2.11 51.88 -45.76
C THR A 704 -3.50 51.37 -45.36
N VAL A 705 -4.34 52.28 -44.88
CA VAL A 705 -5.74 52.08 -44.48
C VAL A 705 -6.67 52.56 -45.59
N LEU A 706 -7.77 51.84 -45.84
CA LEU A 706 -8.84 52.27 -46.75
C LEU A 706 -10.16 52.55 -45.98
N PRO A 707 -11.15 53.23 -46.57
CA PRO A 707 -12.48 53.37 -45.98
C PRO A 707 -13.12 52.01 -45.67
N CYS A 708 -13.81 51.88 -44.54
CA CYS A 708 -14.47 50.62 -44.15
C CYS A 708 -15.62 50.20 -45.10
N SER A 709 -16.06 51.09 -46.01
CA SER A 709 -16.93 50.77 -47.16
C SER A 709 -16.26 49.88 -48.22
N GLY A 710 -14.94 49.70 -48.17
CA GLY A 710 -14.15 48.97 -49.17
C GLY A 710 -13.81 49.78 -50.43
N THR A 711 -14.36 50.99 -50.58
CA THR A 711 -14.19 51.85 -51.75
C THR A 711 -13.72 53.25 -51.36
N GLY A 712 -12.67 53.75 -52.01
CA GLY A 712 -12.15 55.10 -51.81
C GLY A 712 -10.62 55.18 -51.71
N PRO A 713 -10.08 56.39 -51.46
CA PRO A 713 -8.65 56.62 -51.41
C PRO A 713 -7.99 56.02 -50.17
N ARG A 714 -6.70 55.66 -50.27
CA ARG A 714 -5.92 55.05 -49.18
C ARG A 714 -5.09 56.10 -48.45
N VAL A 715 -4.97 55.96 -47.13
CA VAL A 715 -4.14 56.81 -46.26
C VAL A 715 -3.07 55.98 -45.55
N SER A 716 -1.95 56.58 -45.13
CA SER A 716 -0.90 55.85 -44.41
C SER A 716 -1.33 55.54 -42.96
N MET A 717 -0.98 54.36 -42.46
CA MET A 717 -1.33 53.94 -41.09
C MET A 717 -0.73 54.90 -40.02
N PRO A 718 -1.51 55.36 -39.02
CA PRO A 718 -0.99 56.12 -37.89
C PRO A 718 -0.47 55.20 -36.77
N GLU A 719 0.45 55.71 -35.94
CA GLU A 719 1.19 54.94 -34.94
C GLU A 719 0.29 54.12 -33.98
N GLY A 720 -0.73 54.74 -33.39
CA GLY A 720 -1.63 54.06 -32.44
C GLY A 720 -2.49 52.92 -33.03
N ALA A 721 -2.62 52.87 -34.36
CA ALA A 721 -3.35 51.81 -35.08
C ALA A 721 -2.44 50.63 -35.48
N LEU A 722 -1.11 50.73 -35.33
CA LEU A 722 -0.16 49.72 -35.78
C LEU A 722 -0.36 48.37 -35.08
N LEU A 723 -0.33 47.29 -35.87
CA LEU A 723 -0.60 45.91 -35.40
C LEU A 723 0.35 45.45 -34.28
N HIS A 724 1.60 45.92 -34.27
CA HIS A 724 2.59 45.60 -33.25
C HIS A 724 2.17 46.02 -31.83
N GLY A 725 1.21 46.96 -31.72
CA GLY A 725 0.69 47.47 -30.46
C GLY A 725 -0.49 46.68 -29.90
N LEU A 726 -1.02 45.66 -30.59
CA LEU A 726 -2.13 44.83 -30.10
C LEU A 726 -1.75 44.03 -28.82
N PRO A 727 -2.74 43.60 -28.01
CA PRO A 727 -2.52 42.68 -26.88
C PRO A 727 -1.78 41.41 -27.25
N HIS A 728 -1.07 40.81 -26.29
CA HIS A 728 -0.23 39.62 -26.49
C HIS A 728 -0.99 38.44 -27.11
N ALA A 729 -2.26 38.20 -26.73
CA ALA A 729 -3.07 37.12 -27.27
C ALA A 729 -3.16 37.15 -28.81
N PHE A 730 -3.24 38.33 -29.44
CA PHE A 730 -3.25 38.47 -30.90
C PHE A 730 -1.90 38.08 -31.53
N HIS A 731 -0.79 38.44 -30.90
CA HIS A 731 0.55 38.07 -31.38
C HIS A 731 0.79 36.56 -31.27
N THR A 732 0.44 35.96 -30.13
CA THR A 732 0.56 34.52 -29.90
C THR A 732 -0.35 33.72 -30.85
N ALA A 733 -1.61 34.14 -31.02
CA ALA A 733 -2.52 33.52 -31.98
C ALA A 733 -2.01 33.61 -33.42
N TYR A 734 -1.41 34.75 -33.81
CA TYR A 734 -0.90 34.93 -35.17
C TYR A 734 0.37 34.12 -35.47
N ASP A 735 1.29 33.97 -34.52
CA ASP A 735 2.53 33.20 -34.73
C ASP A 735 2.31 31.68 -34.58
N MET A 736 1.50 31.26 -33.60
CA MET A 736 1.44 29.86 -33.15
C MET A 736 0.24 29.06 -33.66
N LEU A 737 -0.85 29.68 -34.14
CA LEU A 737 -1.95 28.91 -34.74
C LEU A 737 -1.56 28.39 -36.14
N PRO A 738 -2.10 27.24 -36.57
CA PRO A 738 -2.09 26.79 -37.96
C PRO A 738 -2.60 27.89 -38.90
N GLU A 739 -2.13 27.93 -40.15
CA GLU A 739 -2.45 29.05 -41.06
C GLU A 739 -3.96 29.18 -41.29
N GLU A 740 -4.64 28.04 -41.41
CA GLU A 740 -6.09 27.87 -41.50
C GLU A 740 -6.87 28.46 -40.31
N ASP A 741 -6.26 28.54 -39.11
CA ASP A 741 -6.89 29.03 -37.88
C ASP A 741 -6.46 30.45 -37.48
N ARG A 742 -5.38 30.98 -38.08
CA ARG A 742 -4.84 32.31 -37.73
C ARG A 742 -5.89 33.43 -37.88
N PRO A 743 -5.96 34.37 -36.92
CA PRO A 743 -6.85 35.52 -37.03
C PRO A 743 -6.46 36.40 -38.22
N ILE A 744 -7.43 36.72 -39.08
CA ILE A 744 -7.22 37.66 -40.18
C ILE A 744 -7.29 39.07 -39.62
N LEU A 745 -6.16 39.77 -39.63
CA LEU A 745 -6.05 41.16 -39.20
C LEU A 745 -6.12 42.12 -40.39
N ASN A 746 -6.90 43.19 -40.25
CA ASN A 746 -7.05 44.24 -41.25
C ASN A 746 -7.23 45.61 -40.56
N ALA A 747 -7.08 46.71 -41.31
CA ALA A 747 -7.40 48.04 -40.84
C ALA A 747 -8.24 48.81 -41.87
N CYS A 748 -9.28 49.49 -41.39
CA CYS A 748 -10.08 50.40 -42.20
C CYS A 748 -10.42 51.68 -41.41
N TYR A 749 -10.95 52.71 -42.08
CA TYR A 749 -11.43 53.92 -41.40
C TYR A 749 -12.88 54.26 -41.77
N ASP A 750 -13.64 54.72 -40.79
CA ASP A 750 -14.91 55.42 -40.99
C ASP A 750 -14.69 56.92 -40.77
N ALA A 751 -15.29 57.75 -41.61
CA ALA A 751 -15.23 59.20 -41.49
C ALA A 751 -16.62 59.80 -41.73
N SER A 752 -17.02 60.74 -40.87
CA SER A 752 -18.24 61.53 -41.02
C SER A 752 -17.98 62.99 -40.64
N TYR A 753 -18.85 63.89 -41.06
CA TYR A 753 -18.83 65.28 -40.59
C TYR A 753 -19.71 65.45 -39.36
N VAL A 754 -19.18 66.16 -38.37
CA VAL A 754 -19.86 66.56 -37.13
C VAL A 754 -19.62 68.05 -36.89
N ASN A 755 -20.35 68.65 -35.94
CA ASN A 755 -20.20 70.07 -35.59
C ASN A 755 -20.29 70.99 -36.82
N HIS A 756 -21.36 70.83 -37.61
CA HIS A 756 -21.58 71.65 -38.81
C HIS A 756 -21.89 73.09 -38.41
N GLU A 757 -21.05 74.02 -38.85
CA GLU A 757 -21.24 75.46 -38.70
C GLU A 757 -21.54 76.07 -40.06
N TRP A 758 -22.71 76.70 -40.19
CA TRP A 758 -23.08 77.44 -41.40
C TRP A 758 -22.39 78.80 -41.43
N TYR A 759 -21.95 79.23 -42.61
CA TYR A 759 -21.39 80.55 -42.83
C TYR A 759 -21.88 81.18 -44.14
N GLU A 760 -21.93 82.52 -44.15
CA GLU A 760 -22.21 83.33 -45.33
C GLU A 760 -21.23 84.51 -45.42
N THR A 761 -20.75 84.76 -46.63
CA THR A 761 -19.91 85.92 -46.98
C THR A 761 -20.41 86.54 -48.29
N GLN A 762 -19.86 87.69 -48.66
CA GLN A 762 -20.16 88.34 -49.95
C GLN A 762 -19.71 87.53 -51.20
N MET A 763 -19.02 86.40 -51.04
CA MET A 763 -18.54 85.58 -52.17
C MET A 763 -19.05 84.14 -52.15
N GLU A 764 -19.47 83.63 -50.99
CA GLU A 764 -19.79 82.21 -50.78
C GLU A 764 -20.70 82.01 -49.57
N THR A 765 -21.57 81.02 -49.67
CA THR A 765 -22.37 80.43 -48.57
C THR A 765 -21.96 78.97 -48.41
N GLY A 766 -21.97 78.42 -47.20
CA GLY A 766 -21.57 77.03 -47.01
C GLY A 766 -21.55 76.53 -45.58
N PHE A 767 -20.89 75.38 -45.40
CA PHE A 767 -20.65 74.76 -44.11
C PHE A 767 -19.16 74.50 -43.87
N THR A 768 -18.70 74.86 -42.68
CA THR A 768 -17.51 74.28 -42.06
C THR A 768 -17.91 73.14 -41.15
N ALA A 769 -17.03 72.16 -40.94
CA ALA A 769 -17.30 71.05 -40.02
C ALA A 769 -16.01 70.47 -39.42
N ASP A 770 -16.19 69.71 -38.35
CA ASP A 770 -15.20 68.77 -37.84
C ASP A 770 -15.33 67.43 -38.58
N ILE A 771 -14.21 66.72 -38.72
CA ILE A 771 -14.21 65.31 -39.12
C ILE A 771 -14.26 64.45 -37.85
N ASP A 772 -15.24 63.55 -37.74
CA ASP A 772 -15.18 62.43 -36.79
C ASP A 772 -14.59 61.22 -37.53
N LEU A 773 -13.38 60.84 -37.14
CA LEU A 773 -12.58 59.79 -37.76
C LEU A 773 -12.40 58.64 -36.76
N THR A 774 -12.93 57.46 -37.11
CA THR A 774 -12.69 56.21 -36.38
C THR A 774 -11.89 55.27 -37.26
N ILE A 775 -10.60 55.10 -36.97
CA ILE A 775 -9.77 54.03 -37.55
C ILE A 775 -10.00 52.77 -36.73
N ARG A 776 -10.30 51.66 -37.40
CA ARG A 776 -10.62 50.36 -36.82
C ARG A 776 -9.59 49.34 -37.26
N VAL A 777 -8.86 48.78 -36.30
CA VAL A 777 -8.12 47.53 -36.49
C VAL A 777 -9.12 46.41 -36.24
N ARG A 778 -9.35 45.59 -37.25
CA ARG A 778 -10.34 44.53 -37.24
C ARG A 778 -9.68 43.16 -37.25
N THR A 779 -10.28 42.24 -36.51
CA THR A 779 -9.99 40.81 -36.56
C THR A 779 -11.17 40.06 -37.16
N LYS A 780 -10.91 38.93 -37.80
CA LYS A 780 -11.91 37.96 -38.21
C LYS A 780 -11.30 36.56 -38.11
N ASP A 781 -12.00 35.67 -37.42
CA ASP A 781 -11.64 34.27 -37.36
C ASP A 781 -11.93 33.59 -38.72
N ARG A 782 -11.18 32.55 -39.09
CA ARG A 782 -11.30 31.87 -40.40
C ARG A 782 -12.50 30.93 -40.53
N TRP A 783 -13.32 30.78 -39.50
CA TRP A 783 -14.50 29.90 -39.50
C TRP A 783 -15.57 30.33 -40.54
N PRO A 784 -16.27 29.37 -41.19
CA PRO A 784 -17.37 29.67 -42.11
C PRO A 784 -18.45 30.54 -41.44
N GLY A 785 -18.72 31.72 -42.01
CA GLY A 785 -19.73 32.66 -41.51
C GLY A 785 -19.25 33.67 -40.47
N ALA A 786 -17.98 33.64 -40.02
CA ALA A 786 -17.47 34.61 -39.05
C ALA A 786 -17.58 36.07 -39.56
N ALA A 787 -18.05 36.97 -38.69
CA ALA A 787 -18.14 38.40 -38.97
C ALA A 787 -16.81 39.12 -38.64
N TRP A 788 -16.57 40.27 -39.26
CA TRP A 788 -15.50 41.17 -38.82
C TRP A 788 -15.85 41.78 -37.46
N GLN A 789 -14.90 41.75 -36.54
CA GLN A 789 -14.99 42.40 -35.23
C GLN A 789 -13.87 43.45 -35.10
N ASP A 790 -14.14 44.56 -34.43
CA ASP A 790 -13.09 45.53 -34.10
C ASP A 790 -12.24 44.96 -32.94
N ALA A 791 -10.93 44.84 -33.14
CA ALA A 791 -9.96 44.48 -32.10
C ALA A 791 -9.44 45.73 -31.37
N ARG A 792 -9.28 46.84 -32.11
CA ARG A 792 -8.93 48.16 -31.57
C ARG A 792 -9.62 49.26 -32.37
N THR A 793 -10.02 50.32 -31.68
CA THR A 793 -10.43 51.57 -32.32
C THR A 793 -9.53 52.74 -31.91
N VAL A 794 -9.34 53.65 -32.86
CA VAL A 794 -8.51 54.84 -32.79
C VAL A 794 -9.41 55.99 -33.22
N LYS A 795 -9.84 56.82 -32.28
CA LYS A 795 -10.79 57.91 -32.54
C LYS A 795 -10.13 59.29 -32.48
N TYR A 796 -10.52 60.14 -33.41
CA TYR A 796 -10.15 61.54 -33.51
C TYR A 796 -11.35 62.37 -33.98
N THR A 797 -11.57 63.52 -33.35
CA THR A 797 -12.56 64.51 -33.81
C THR A 797 -11.89 65.88 -33.84
N GLY A 798 -12.01 66.61 -34.95
CA GLY A 798 -11.44 67.95 -35.06
C GLY A 798 -11.61 68.63 -36.42
N PRO A 799 -11.25 69.93 -36.53
CA PRO A 799 -11.68 70.79 -37.64
C PRO A 799 -10.97 70.47 -38.96
N VAL A 800 -11.77 70.30 -40.02
CA VAL A 800 -11.27 70.19 -41.42
C VAL A 800 -11.53 71.42 -42.28
N GLY A 801 -12.30 72.39 -41.75
CA GLY A 801 -12.66 73.62 -42.44
C GLY A 801 -13.85 73.43 -43.35
N LYS A 802 -13.83 74.05 -44.54
CA LYS A 802 -14.94 74.04 -45.49
C LYS A 802 -15.18 72.65 -46.05
N VAL A 803 -16.41 72.14 -45.89
CA VAL A 803 -16.82 70.81 -46.40
C VAL A 803 -17.82 70.92 -47.56
N GLU A 804 -18.59 71.99 -47.58
CA GLU A 804 -19.59 72.29 -48.61
C GLU A 804 -19.67 73.82 -48.79
N PHE A 805 -19.70 74.30 -50.04
CA PHE A 805 -19.90 75.71 -50.35
C PHE A 805 -20.54 75.93 -51.71
N THR A 806 -21.27 77.04 -51.84
CA THR A 806 -21.82 77.57 -53.08
C THR A 806 -21.25 78.97 -53.28
N ASN A 807 -20.65 79.23 -54.44
CA ASN A 807 -20.16 80.56 -54.78
C ASN A 807 -21.32 81.47 -55.20
N ASN A 808 -21.56 82.53 -54.43
CA ASN A 808 -22.72 83.42 -54.60
C ASN A 808 -22.68 84.24 -55.91
N ARG A 809 -21.54 84.29 -56.62
CA ARG A 809 -21.38 85.01 -57.91
C ARG A 809 -21.49 84.11 -59.13
N THR A 810 -21.11 82.83 -59.03
CA THR A 810 -21.08 81.90 -60.18
C THR A 810 -22.12 80.79 -60.09
N GLY A 811 -22.78 80.61 -58.94
CA GLY A 811 -23.67 79.48 -58.67
C GLY A 811 -22.94 78.13 -58.57
N HIS A 812 -21.60 78.11 -58.64
CA HIS A 812 -20.83 76.88 -58.52
C HIS A 812 -20.94 76.30 -57.11
N HIS A 813 -21.50 75.10 -57.00
CA HIS A 813 -21.60 74.33 -55.78
C HIS A 813 -20.51 73.24 -55.72
N SER A 814 -19.88 73.09 -54.56
CA SER A 814 -18.88 72.07 -54.30
C SER A 814 -19.08 71.46 -52.92
N LYS A 815 -19.07 70.13 -52.86
CA LYS A 815 -19.16 69.32 -51.64
C LYS A 815 -18.07 68.27 -51.67
N THR A 816 -17.30 68.15 -50.59
CA THR A 816 -16.28 67.10 -50.45
C THR A 816 -16.81 66.00 -49.57
N GLU A 817 -16.78 64.74 -50.02
CA GLU A 817 -17.18 63.60 -49.19
C GLU A 817 -16.18 63.36 -48.03
N PRO A 818 -16.62 62.91 -46.84
CA PRO A 818 -15.76 62.75 -45.66
C PRO A 818 -14.49 61.92 -45.93
N ASN A 819 -14.62 60.79 -46.64
CA ASN A 819 -13.47 59.94 -46.98
C ASN A 819 -12.47 60.63 -47.91
N GLN A 820 -12.94 61.50 -48.81
CA GLN A 820 -12.09 62.29 -49.70
C GLN A 820 -11.43 63.44 -48.95
N MET A 821 -12.12 64.05 -47.98
CA MET A 821 -11.53 65.08 -47.10
C MET A 821 -10.40 64.51 -46.24
N VAL A 822 -10.60 63.32 -45.63
CA VAL A 822 -9.57 62.61 -44.87
C VAL A 822 -8.32 62.40 -45.71
N TYR A 823 -8.46 61.92 -46.95
CA TYR A 823 -7.32 61.74 -47.86
C TYR A 823 -6.65 63.07 -48.24
N ASN A 824 -7.43 64.06 -48.69
CA ASN A 824 -6.93 65.38 -49.13
C ASN A 824 -6.18 66.13 -48.01
N LYS A 825 -6.52 65.87 -46.74
CA LYS A 825 -5.92 66.52 -45.56
C LYS A 825 -5.01 65.59 -44.76
N TRP A 826 -4.76 64.34 -45.20
CA TRP A 826 -4.13 63.31 -44.37
C TRP A 826 -2.76 63.70 -43.82
N SER A 827 -1.94 64.41 -44.59
CA SER A 827 -0.61 64.87 -44.14
C SER A 827 -0.66 65.83 -42.95
N GLY A 828 -1.73 66.63 -42.82
CA GLY A 828 -1.99 67.50 -41.67
C GLY A 828 -2.78 66.82 -40.55
N LEU A 829 -3.73 65.96 -40.89
CA LEU A 829 -4.55 65.22 -39.93
C LEU A 829 -3.77 64.12 -39.20
N LYS A 830 -2.90 63.38 -39.88
CA LYS A 830 -2.16 62.25 -39.29
C LYS A 830 -1.40 62.64 -38.00
N PRO A 831 -0.57 63.70 -37.98
CA PRO A 831 0.10 64.13 -36.76
C PRO A 831 -0.85 64.65 -35.67
N GLN A 832 -2.11 64.98 -35.98
CA GLN A 832 -3.12 65.36 -35.00
C GLN A 832 -3.79 64.10 -34.42
N VAL A 833 -4.19 63.16 -35.28
CA VAL A 833 -4.70 61.83 -34.92
C VAL A 833 -3.73 61.11 -33.98
N GLU A 834 -2.42 61.17 -34.26
CA GLU A 834 -1.36 60.55 -33.45
C GLU A 834 -1.10 61.26 -32.10
N ARG A 835 -1.47 62.53 -31.95
CA ARG A 835 -1.26 63.31 -30.70
C ARG A 835 -2.48 63.43 -29.79
N SER A 836 -3.69 63.25 -30.33
CA SER A 836 -4.95 63.49 -29.60
C SER A 836 -5.86 62.26 -29.52
N THR A 837 -5.27 61.08 -29.69
CA THR A 837 -6.00 59.82 -29.81
C THR A 837 -6.64 59.36 -28.51
N ARG A 838 -7.87 58.85 -28.60
CA ARG A 838 -8.38 57.87 -27.62
C ARG A 838 -8.19 56.47 -28.19
N LEU A 839 -7.27 55.70 -27.61
CA LEU A 839 -7.04 54.30 -27.96
C LEU A 839 -7.97 53.41 -27.12
N ALA A 840 -8.69 52.50 -27.76
CA ALA A 840 -9.50 51.50 -27.06
C ALA A 840 -9.30 50.11 -27.69
N ASN A 841 -8.72 49.18 -26.92
CA ASN A 841 -8.82 47.75 -27.21
C ASN A 841 -10.25 47.28 -26.92
N ILE A 842 -10.77 46.35 -27.72
CA ILE A 842 -12.11 45.81 -27.54
C ILE A 842 -12.01 44.50 -26.76
N ALA A 843 -12.33 44.56 -25.46
CA ALA A 843 -12.18 43.44 -24.53
C ALA A 843 -12.89 42.15 -24.99
N GLY A 844 -14.01 42.26 -25.71
CA GLY A 844 -14.71 41.09 -26.28
C GLY A 844 -13.90 40.35 -27.34
N ALA A 845 -13.22 41.08 -28.24
CA ALA A 845 -12.36 40.50 -29.26
C ALA A 845 -11.06 39.94 -28.64
N GLU A 846 -10.49 40.66 -27.67
CA GLU A 846 -9.32 40.20 -26.91
C GLU A 846 -9.61 38.90 -26.14
N ASN A 847 -10.75 38.80 -25.46
CA ASN A 847 -11.17 37.58 -24.78
C ASN A 847 -11.46 36.41 -25.74
N ALA A 848 -12.04 36.68 -26.91
CA ALA A 848 -12.26 35.66 -27.94
C ALA A 848 -10.94 35.07 -28.47
N THR A 849 -9.96 35.93 -28.78
CA THR A 849 -8.62 35.48 -29.20
C THR A 849 -7.85 34.82 -28.06
N TRP A 850 -7.99 35.30 -26.81
CA TRP A 850 -7.39 34.65 -25.63
C TRP A 850 -7.92 33.21 -25.46
N LEU A 851 -9.22 32.97 -25.66
CA LEU A 851 -9.80 31.62 -25.62
C LEU A 851 -9.24 30.70 -26.72
N GLN A 852 -8.95 31.22 -27.91
CA GLN A 852 -8.26 30.46 -28.98
C GLN A 852 -6.83 30.08 -28.57
N VAL A 853 -6.09 31.01 -27.96
CA VAL A 853 -4.74 30.73 -27.43
C VAL A 853 -4.80 29.70 -26.29
N VAL A 854 -5.78 29.76 -25.40
CA VAL A 854 -5.99 28.74 -24.35
C VAL A 854 -6.30 27.37 -24.96
N GLY A 855 -7.13 27.31 -26.01
CA GLY A 855 -7.38 26.07 -26.75
C GLY A 855 -6.10 25.48 -27.36
N LEU A 856 -5.27 26.33 -27.99
CA LEU A 856 -3.94 25.96 -28.50
C LEU A 856 -3.02 25.43 -27.39
N LEU A 857 -2.97 26.12 -26.24
CA LEU A 857 -2.17 25.70 -25.09
C LEU A 857 -2.60 24.32 -24.58
N HIS A 858 -3.90 24.04 -24.49
CA HIS A 858 -4.41 22.70 -24.16
C HIS A 858 -4.00 21.64 -25.21
N GLY A 859 -3.97 22.01 -26.50
CA GLY A 859 -3.39 21.18 -27.56
C GLY A 859 -1.92 20.86 -27.31
N LYS A 860 -1.10 21.86 -26.95
CA LYS A 860 0.32 21.66 -26.58
C LYS A 860 0.51 20.87 -25.29
N GLN A 861 -0.37 21.00 -24.30
CA GLN A 861 -0.38 20.19 -23.08
C GLN A 861 -0.63 18.70 -23.39
N LYS A 862 -1.53 18.39 -24.33
CA LYS A 862 -1.70 17.02 -24.83
C LYS A 862 -0.42 16.48 -25.47
N VAL A 863 0.22 17.25 -26.37
CA VAL A 863 1.50 16.86 -27.01
C VAL A 863 2.59 16.63 -25.98
N TYR A 864 2.66 17.46 -24.92
CA TYR A 864 3.55 17.25 -23.79
C TYR A 864 3.29 15.90 -23.10
N TYR A 865 2.06 15.64 -22.65
CA TYR A 865 1.74 14.39 -21.95
C TYR A 865 1.89 13.14 -22.85
N GLN A 866 1.59 13.23 -24.14
CA GLN A 866 1.91 12.18 -25.11
C GLN A 866 3.42 11.91 -25.15
N SER A 867 4.24 12.96 -25.23
CA SER A 867 5.71 12.85 -25.26
C SER A 867 6.27 12.27 -23.96
N VAL A 868 5.71 12.63 -22.80
CA VAL A 868 6.08 12.07 -21.49
C VAL A 868 5.72 10.59 -21.39
N VAL A 869 4.51 10.20 -21.77
CA VAL A 869 4.05 8.80 -21.79
C VAL A 869 4.90 7.95 -22.74
N THR A 870 5.14 8.42 -23.97
CA THR A 870 6.03 7.74 -24.94
C THR A 870 7.47 7.69 -24.45
N GLY A 871 7.96 8.73 -23.77
CA GLY A 871 9.28 8.77 -23.14
C GLY A 871 9.42 7.69 -22.07
N LEU A 872 8.54 7.67 -21.07
CA LEU A 872 8.56 6.68 -19.99
C LEU A 872 8.37 5.23 -20.50
N ALA A 873 7.56 5.04 -21.54
CA ALA A 873 7.34 3.73 -22.16
C ALA A 873 8.51 3.25 -23.05
N ASN A 874 9.44 4.12 -23.44
CA ASN A 874 10.60 3.79 -24.27
C ASN A 874 11.89 3.73 -23.42
N PRO A 875 12.45 2.53 -23.13
CA PRO A 875 13.66 2.38 -22.31
C PRO A 875 14.90 3.13 -22.84
N ALA A 876 14.95 3.41 -24.14
CA ALA A 876 16.06 4.14 -24.76
C ALA A 876 15.98 5.67 -24.56
N SER A 877 14.85 6.21 -24.08
CA SER A 877 14.69 7.65 -23.86
C SER A 877 15.44 8.13 -22.61
N ASP A 878 15.83 9.41 -22.59
CA ASP A 878 16.54 9.98 -21.44
C ASP A 878 15.62 10.16 -20.23
N LEU A 879 14.32 10.40 -20.45
CA LEU A 879 13.31 10.38 -19.39
C LEU A 879 13.17 8.99 -18.74
N ALA A 880 13.16 7.91 -19.53
CA ALA A 880 13.11 6.55 -18.98
C ALA A 880 14.36 6.25 -18.14
N LYS A 881 15.57 6.55 -18.65
CA LYS A 881 16.83 6.40 -17.90
C LYS A 881 16.83 7.20 -16.60
N ALA A 882 16.30 8.43 -16.61
CA ALA A 882 16.16 9.26 -15.41
C ALA A 882 15.17 8.65 -14.41
N ALA A 883 14.02 8.14 -14.89
CA ALA A 883 13.01 7.50 -14.06
C ALA A 883 13.50 6.16 -13.48
N ASP A 884 14.27 5.39 -14.24
CA ASP A 884 14.88 4.14 -13.79
C ASP A 884 15.97 4.41 -12.73
N LYS A 885 16.77 5.47 -12.90
CA LYS A 885 17.73 5.91 -11.88
C LYS A 885 17.03 6.39 -10.61
N LEU A 886 15.91 7.11 -10.71
CA LEU A 886 15.07 7.47 -9.55
C LEU A 886 14.56 6.20 -8.85
N ASN A 887 14.09 5.23 -9.63
CA ASN A 887 13.60 3.96 -9.13
C ASN A 887 14.68 3.13 -8.44
N GLU A 888 15.90 3.09 -8.98
CA GLU A 888 17.08 2.49 -8.36
C GLU A 888 17.33 3.07 -6.96
N LYS A 889 17.25 4.41 -6.81
CA LYS A 889 17.46 5.06 -5.50
C LYS A 889 16.31 4.81 -4.53
N LEU A 890 15.08 4.69 -5.01
CA LEU A 890 13.94 4.26 -4.18
C LEU A 890 14.14 2.82 -3.68
N MET A 891 14.49 1.89 -4.57
CA MET A 891 14.74 0.49 -4.21
C MET A 891 15.93 0.33 -3.26
N LEU A 892 16.96 1.17 -3.36
CA LEU A 892 18.04 1.22 -2.37
C LEU A 892 17.54 1.72 -1.00
N LEU A 893 16.78 2.82 -0.94
CA LEU A 893 16.17 3.29 0.31
C LEU A 893 15.28 2.21 0.95
N GLN A 894 14.47 1.52 0.14
CA GLN A 894 13.65 0.38 0.58
C GLN A 894 14.53 -0.76 1.14
N ALA A 895 15.48 -1.27 0.36
CA ALA A 895 16.34 -2.40 0.75
C ALA A 895 17.20 -2.11 1.99
N TYR A 896 17.86 -0.94 2.07
CA TYR A 896 18.61 -0.59 3.28
C TYR A 896 17.71 -0.34 4.49
N THR A 897 16.46 0.11 4.31
CA THR A 897 15.54 0.25 5.46
C THR A 897 15.00 -1.11 5.90
N GLU A 898 14.65 -1.99 4.97
CA GLU A 898 14.25 -3.38 5.26
C GLU A 898 15.37 -4.15 5.96
N ALA A 899 16.63 -3.96 5.53
CA ALA A 899 17.79 -4.56 6.17
C ALA A 899 18.12 -3.93 7.54
N GLY A 900 18.21 -2.59 7.63
CA GLY A 900 18.76 -1.90 8.81
C GLY A 900 17.72 -1.50 9.87
N PHE A 901 16.49 -1.19 9.46
CA PHE A 901 15.39 -0.79 10.34
C PHE A 901 14.18 -1.77 10.35
N PRO A 902 14.37 -3.10 10.34
CA PRO A 902 13.28 -4.07 10.24
C PRO A 902 12.28 -4.00 11.40
N LYS A 903 12.71 -3.62 12.61
CA LYS A 903 11.82 -3.50 13.78
C LYS A 903 11.05 -2.19 13.76
N ALA A 904 11.72 -1.08 13.42
CA ALA A 904 11.03 0.18 13.19
C ALA A 904 10.02 0.08 12.03
N LEU A 905 10.33 -0.61 10.92
CA LEU A 905 9.39 -0.76 9.80
C LEU A 905 8.08 -1.49 10.15
N ARG A 906 8.06 -2.31 11.21
CA ARG A 906 6.86 -3.03 11.69
C ARG A 906 6.03 -2.23 12.70
N THR A 907 6.65 -1.26 13.38
CA THR A 907 6.06 -0.53 14.51
C THR A 907 5.83 0.96 14.23
N ASN A 908 6.57 1.49 13.26
CA ASN A 908 6.47 2.86 12.78
C ASN A 908 5.85 2.84 11.38
N ASP A 909 4.52 2.80 11.38
CA ASP A 909 3.70 2.86 10.17
C ASP A 909 4.08 4.03 9.24
N ARG A 910 4.63 5.15 9.76
CA ARG A 910 5.04 6.30 8.93
C ARG A 910 6.32 6.04 8.15
N LEU A 911 7.29 5.38 8.77
CA LEU A 911 8.49 4.90 8.08
C LEU A 911 8.11 3.87 7.00
N ASN A 912 7.16 2.99 7.30
CA ASN A 912 6.61 2.02 6.34
C ASN A 912 5.88 2.73 5.19
N GLY A 913 4.93 3.62 5.49
CA GLY A 913 4.08 4.31 4.52
C GLY A 913 4.86 5.17 3.52
N LEU A 914 5.96 5.81 3.95
CA LEU A 914 6.84 6.62 3.11
C LEU A 914 7.72 5.80 2.15
N LEU A 915 7.83 4.49 2.34
CA LEU A 915 8.70 3.61 1.54
C LEU A 915 7.94 2.51 0.80
N PHE A 916 6.94 1.89 1.43
CA PHE A 916 6.25 0.69 0.94
C PHE A 916 4.71 0.86 0.89
N GLY A 917 4.14 1.84 1.60
CA GLY A 917 2.71 2.15 1.55
C GLY A 917 2.32 3.09 0.41
N GLU A 918 1.05 3.50 0.35
CA GLU A 918 0.55 4.31 -0.78
C GLU A 918 1.12 5.73 -0.86
N GLU A 919 1.57 6.30 0.27
CA GLU A 919 2.26 7.59 0.33
C GLU A 919 3.77 7.47 0.10
N HIS A 920 4.22 6.40 -0.56
CA HIS A 920 5.63 6.18 -0.86
C HIS A 920 6.28 7.32 -1.63
N LEU A 921 7.59 7.46 -1.47
CA LEU A 921 8.43 8.28 -2.33
C LEU A 921 8.17 8.00 -3.83
N PRO A 922 8.01 9.04 -4.69
CA PRO A 922 7.88 8.87 -6.13
C PRO A 922 8.91 7.93 -6.77
N GLY A 923 8.44 7.06 -7.64
CA GLY A 923 9.23 6.06 -8.36
C GLY A 923 8.33 5.25 -9.28
N ARG A 924 8.90 4.41 -10.14
CA ARG A 924 8.15 3.57 -11.09
C ARG A 924 7.52 2.37 -10.39
N PHE A 925 8.30 1.65 -9.58
CA PHE A 925 7.97 0.36 -8.98
C PHE A 925 8.46 0.31 -7.54
N LEU A 926 7.74 -0.42 -6.69
CA LEU A 926 8.17 -0.72 -5.32
C LEU A 926 9.02 -2.00 -5.29
N LEU A 927 9.95 -2.09 -4.35
CA LEU A 927 10.65 -3.34 -4.06
C LEU A 927 9.65 -4.44 -3.66
N GLY A 928 9.82 -5.63 -4.25
CA GLY A 928 8.98 -6.79 -3.96
C GLY A 928 7.63 -6.82 -4.68
N THR A 929 7.25 -5.80 -5.47
CA THR A 929 6.04 -5.84 -6.29
C THR A 929 6.35 -6.05 -7.78
N THR A 930 5.51 -6.83 -8.45
CA THR A 930 5.48 -6.94 -9.93
C THR A 930 4.45 -5.97 -10.54
N GLY A 931 4.11 -4.90 -9.81
CA GLY A 931 2.96 -4.03 -10.08
C GLY A 931 3.15 -3.04 -11.22
N SER A 932 2.12 -2.21 -11.41
CA SER A 932 2.06 -1.19 -12.45
C SER A 932 3.02 -0.02 -12.20
N ASP A 933 3.53 0.57 -13.29
CA ASP A 933 4.43 1.73 -13.22
C ASP A 933 3.67 2.98 -12.71
N HIS A 934 4.00 3.43 -11.50
CA HIS A 934 3.31 4.53 -10.81
C HIS A 934 3.57 5.91 -11.45
N LEU A 935 4.74 6.12 -12.08
CA LEU A 935 5.01 7.36 -12.82
C LEU A 935 4.25 7.36 -14.16
N LEU A 936 4.35 6.27 -14.93
CA LEU A 936 3.65 6.15 -16.20
C LEU A 936 2.12 6.23 -16.04
N SER A 937 1.56 5.51 -15.06
CA SER A 937 0.10 5.56 -14.78
C SER A 937 -0.37 6.95 -14.34
N THR A 938 0.45 7.69 -13.59
CA THR A 938 0.16 9.10 -13.25
C THR A 938 0.06 9.98 -14.50
N PHE A 939 1.01 9.88 -15.43
CA PHE A 939 0.98 10.66 -16.67
C PHE A 939 -0.05 10.17 -17.70
N LEU A 940 -0.40 8.88 -17.70
CA LEU A 940 -1.54 8.36 -18.46
C LEU A 940 -2.87 8.93 -17.95
N GLY A 941 -3.05 9.03 -16.63
CA GLY A 941 -4.22 9.69 -16.02
C GLY A 941 -4.30 11.19 -16.37
N ALA A 942 -3.17 11.86 -16.50
CA ALA A 942 -3.09 13.22 -17.01
C ALA A 942 -3.50 13.31 -18.50
N LEU A 943 -2.90 12.47 -19.36
CA LEU A 943 -3.19 12.42 -20.79
C LEU A 943 -4.65 12.13 -21.09
N LYS A 944 -5.29 11.26 -20.30
CA LYS A 944 -6.71 10.86 -20.43
C LYS A 944 -7.68 12.04 -20.46
N GLN A 945 -7.40 13.12 -19.73
CA GLN A 945 -8.24 14.34 -19.76
C GLN A 945 -8.28 15.00 -21.15
N TYR A 946 -7.25 14.80 -21.96
CA TYR A 946 -7.09 15.39 -23.29
C TYR A 946 -7.50 14.43 -24.42
N GLU A 947 -8.08 13.26 -24.14
CA GLU A 947 -8.56 12.30 -25.15
C GLU A 947 -9.54 12.92 -26.16
N ARG A 948 -10.28 13.96 -25.76
CA ARG A 948 -11.21 14.69 -26.62
C ARG A 948 -10.56 15.78 -27.49
N CYS A 949 -9.33 16.17 -27.20
CA CYS A 949 -8.60 17.13 -28.02
C CYS A 949 -8.05 16.43 -29.29
N PRO A 950 -7.90 17.12 -30.42
CA PRO A 950 -7.21 16.56 -31.59
C PRO A 950 -5.73 16.25 -31.30
N ASP A 951 -5.06 15.51 -32.18
CA ASP A 951 -3.60 15.29 -32.10
C ASP A 951 -2.81 16.45 -32.74
N GLY A 952 -1.48 16.41 -32.64
CA GLY A 952 -0.58 17.36 -33.33
C GLY A 952 -0.51 18.77 -32.72
N GLY A 953 -1.12 19.00 -31.56
CA GLY A 953 -1.08 20.31 -30.88
C GLY A 953 -2.04 21.35 -31.47
N VAL A 954 -3.04 20.90 -32.22
CA VAL A 954 -4.18 21.70 -32.72
C VAL A 954 -5.03 22.20 -31.54
N PRO A 955 -5.68 23.38 -31.61
CA PRO A 955 -6.51 23.91 -30.54
C PRO A 955 -7.60 22.93 -30.07
N CYS A 956 -7.69 22.74 -28.75
CA CYS A 956 -8.70 21.87 -28.14
C CYS A 956 -10.01 22.62 -27.90
N THR A 957 -11.13 22.02 -28.34
CA THR A 957 -12.49 22.53 -28.11
C THR A 957 -13.45 21.37 -27.79
N PRO A 958 -14.35 21.48 -26.80
CA PRO A 958 -14.54 22.61 -25.88
C PRO A 958 -13.45 22.69 -24.79
N TRP A 959 -13.51 23.73 -23.95
CA TRP A 959 -12.60 23.93 -22.82
C TRP A 959 -12.65 22.77 -21.81
N ILE A 960 -11.48 22.41 -21.28
CA ILE A 960 -11.26 21.34 -20.31
C ILE A 960 -10.57 21.98 -19.09
N ASP A 961 -10.97 21.65 -17.86
CA ASP A 961 -10.18 22.02 -16.68
C ASP A 961 -8.91 21.16 -16.66
N PRO A 962 -7.69 21.73 -16.75
CA PRO A 962 -6.44 20.96 -16.87
C PRO A 962 -6.02 20.26 -15.57
N ARG A 963 -6.85 20.31 -14.51
CA ARG A 963 -6.57 19.66 -13.24
C ARG A 963 -7.15 18.23 -13.22
N PRO A 964 -6.32 17.19 -13.00
CA PRO A 964 -6.81 15.83 -12.81
C PRO A 964 -7.88 15.72 -11.72
N GLU A 965 -8.93 14.95 -12.04
CA GLU A 965 -9.79 14.34 -11.02
C GLU A 965 -8.94 13.36 -10.20
N ALA A 966 -8.35 13.88 -9.12
CA ALA A 966 -7.51 13.19 -8.12
C ALA A 966 -6.34 12.36 -8.70
N ILE A 967 -5.10 12.82 -8.51
CA ILE A 967 -3.93 11.99 -8.85
C ILE A 967 -3.81 10.85 -7.82
N PRO A 968 -3.95 9.55 -8.19
CA PRO A 968 -4.22 8.46 -7.24
C PRO A 968 -3.12 8.13 -6.21
N GLN A 969 -1.99 8.84 -6.24
CA GLN A 969 -0.85 8.70 -5.30
C GLN A 969 -0.50 10.03 -4.59
N TYR A 970 -0.94 11.17 -5.12
CA TYR A 970 -0.53 12.52 -4.67
C TYR A 970 -1.71 13.41 -4.22
N GLY A 971 -2.95 12.93 -4.40
CA GLY A 971 -4.16 13.61 -3.96
C GLY A 971 -4.75 14.56 -5.01
N ARG A 972 -5.73 15.36 -4.57
CA ARG A 972 -6.38 16.39 -5.41
C ARG A 972 -5.64 17.73 -5.38
N ASP A 973 -5.00 18.03 -4.24
CA ASP A 973 -4.32 19.29 -3.99
C ASP A 973 -2.82 19.07 -3.85
N CYS A 974 -2.06 19.43 -4.88
CA CYS A 974 -0.61 19.38 -4.86
C CYS A 974 -0.07 20.60 -4.06
N PRO A 975 0.65 20.40 -2.95
CA PRO A 975 1.12 21.51 -2.13
C PRO A 975 2.16 22.36 -2.88
N THR A 976 2.20 23.66 -2.58
CA THR A 976 3.22 24.58 -3.08
C THR A 976 4.46 24.51 -2.19
N GLY A 977 5.31 23.52 -2.40
CA GLY A 977 6.57 23.37 -1.68
C GLY A 977 7.77 24.04 -2.35
N PRO A 978 8.98 23.91 -1.78
CA PRO A 978 10.22 24.40 -2.38
C PRO A 978 10.59 23.55 -3.61
N LEU A 979 10.08 23.95 -4.77
CA LEU A 979 10.39 23.32 -6.05
C LEU A 979 11.78 23.72 -6.57
N PRO A 980 12.50 22.83 -7.26
CA PRO A 980 13.58 23.23 -8.15
C PRO A 980 13.07 24.24 -9.17
N ALA A 981 13.79 25.35 -9.35
CA ALA A 981 13.36 26.46 -10.23
C ALA A 981 13.11 26.05 -11.70
N THR A 982 13.60 24.89 -12.13
CA THR A 982 13.49 24.34 -13.48
C THR A 982 12.13 23.73 -13.82
N LEU A 983 11.24 23.50 -12.85
CA LEU A 983 9.95 22.82 -13.09
C LEU A 983 8.74 23.73 -13.27
N ALA A 984 8.84 25.00 -12.90
CA ALA A 984 7.70 25.90 -12.68
C ALA A 984 6.71 25.96 -13.86
N GLY A 985 5.64 25.15 -13.81
CA GLY A 985 4.44 25.24 -14.67
C GLY A 985 3.76 23.91 -15.00
N ASP A 986 4.47 22.78 -15.09
CA ASP A 986 3.81 21.46 -15.23
C ASP A 986 3.11 21.08 -13.91
N PRO A 987 1.77 20.97 -13.84
CA PRO A 987 1.07 20.69 -12.60
C PRO A 987 1.38 19.27 -12.06
N VAL A 988 1.60 18.28 -12.94
CA VAL A 988 1.82 16.88 -12.54
C VAL A 988 3.27 16.66 -12.15
N GLY A 989 4.22 17.13 -12.97
CA GLY A 989 5.65 17.11 -12.65
C GLY A 989 5.99 17.90 -11.37
N ASN A 990 5.41 19.09 -11.19
CA ASN A 990 5.53 19.85 -9.94
C ASN A 990 4.98 19.07 -8.73
N CYS A 991 3.86 18.35 -8.89
CA CYS A 991 3.26 17.57 -7.82
C CYS A 991 4.19 16.44 -7.38
N ILE A 992 4.68 15.66 -8.35
CA ILE A 992 5.63 14.56 -8.15
C ILE A 992 6.90 15.06 -7.44
N ALA A 993 7.51 16.13 -7.94
CA ALA A 993 8.72 16.70 -7.35
C ALA A 993 8.48 17.21 -5.93
N THR A 994 7.43 18.01 -5.70
CA THR A 994 7.13 18.55 -4.36
C THR A 994 6.86 17.44 -3.36
N GLN A 995 6.06 16.44 -3.74
CA GLN A 995 5.76 15.29 -2.88
C GLN A 995 7.02 14.48 -2.60
N GLY A 996 7.92 14.31 -3.57
CA GLY A 996 9.22 13.67 -3.33
C GLY A 996 10.10 14.42 -2.34
N TYR A 997 10.14 15.77 -2.38
CA TYR A 997 10.85 16.58 -1.39
C TYR A 997 10.22 16.48 0.01
N LEU A 998 8.90 16.69 0.12
CA LEU A 998 8.18 16.61 1.40
C LEU A 998 8.27 15.22 2.05
N ARG A 999 8.10 14.16 1.25
CA ARG A 999 8.19 12.76 1.70
C ARG A 999 9.63 12.38 2.06
N THR A 1000 10.66 12.91 1.38
CA THR A 1000 12.06 12.70 1.81
C THR A 1000 12.42 13.48 3.08
N ASP A 1001 11.88 14.69 3.30
CA ASP A 1001 12.08 15.41 4.57
C ASP A 1001 11.40 14.66 5.73
N ALA A 1002 10.18 14.17 5.52
CA ALA A 1002 9.51 13.29 6.48
C ALA A 1002 10.34 12.03 6.75
N LEU A 1003 10.85 11.36 5.71
CA LEU A 1003 11.67 10.15 5.87
C LEU A 1003 12.98 10.42 6.63
N ALA A 1004 13.63 11.57 6.38
CA ALA A 1004 14.82 12.00 7.13
C ALA A 1004 14.52 12.20 8.63
N GLN A 1005 13.37 12.79 8.96
CA GLN A 1005 12.91 12.94 10.35
C GLN A 1005 12.60 11.59 10.99
N GLU A 1006 12.03 10.64 10.23
CA GLU A 1006 11.75 9.29 10.71
C GLU A 1006 13.04 8.52 11.03
N TYR A 1007 14.04 8.53 10.14
CA TYR A 1007 15.36 7.95 10.44
C TYR A 1007 16.00 8.61 11.66
N GLN A 1008 15.95 9.94 11.76
CA GLN A 1008 16.53 10.64 12.92
C GLN A 1008 15.84 10.25 14.22
N ARG A 1009 14.51 10.05 14.22
CA ARG A 1009 13.77 9.56 15.39
C ARG A 1009 14.23 8.15 15.78
N GLN A 1010 14.32 7.22 14.82
CA GLN A 1010 14.76 5.85 15.12
C GLN A 1010 16.21 5.77 15.57
N SER A 1011 17.14 6.49 14.91
CA SER A 1011 18.53 6.56 15.34
C SER A 1011 18.69 7.19 16.73
N THR A 1012 17.85 8.16 17.11
CA THR A 1012 17.82 8.72 18.48
C THR A 1012 17.36 7.66 19.50
N TYR A 1013 16.32 6.90 19.18
CA TYR A 1013 15.81 5.82 20.04
C TYR A 1013 16.85 4.69 20.21
N LEU A 1014 17.55 4.32 19.14
CA LEU A 1014 18.65 3.34 19.19
C LEU A 1014 19.83 3.84 20.05
N ALA A 1015 20.26 5.09 19.85
CA ALA A 1015 21.36 5.68 20.61
C ALA A 1015 21.06 5.79 22.11
N ASN A 1016 19.78 6.01 22.47
CA ASN A 1016 19.31 6.05 23.84
C ASN A 1016 18.98 4.65 24.43
N GLY A 1017 19.14 3.57 23.67
CA GLY A 1017 18.85 2.21 24.12
C GLY A 1017 17.36 1.91 24.36
N VAL A 1018 16.45 2.69 23.76
CA VAL A 1018 14.99 2.50 23.88
C VAL A 1018 14.57 1.15 23.28
N TYR A 1019 15.25 0.73 22.21
CA TYR A 1019 15.16 -0.58 21.61
C TYR A 1019 16.47 -0.90 20.85
N ALA A 1020 16.59 -2.11 20.30
CA ALA A 1020 17.73 -2.51 19.47
C ALA A 1020 17.24 -3.11 18.14
N GLU A 1021 17.77 -2.62 17.01
CA GLU A 1021 17.50 -3.17 15.67
C GLU A 1021 18.06 -4.59 15.48
N GLY A 1022 17.57 -5.27 14.46
CA GLY A 1022 17.93 -6.65 14.12
C GLY A 1022 16.76 -7.36 13.45
N LEU A 1023 17.04 -8.32 12.56
CA LEU A 1023 16.00 -9.12 11.91
C LEU A 1023 15.28 -10.00 12.95
N PRO A 1024 14.00 -9.76 13.28
CA PRO A 1024 13.34 -10.46 14.38
C PRO A 1024 13.35 -11.98 14.22
N GLU A 1025 13.09 -12.49 13.02
CA GLU A 1025 13.06 -13.92 12.73
C GLU A 1025 14.44 -14.58 12.87
N ILE A 1026 15.53 -13.84 12.62
CA ILE A 1026 16.89 -14.34 12.78
C ILE A 1026 17.23 -14.44 14.26
N GLU A 1027 16.87 -13.42 15.04
CA GLU A 1027 16.99 -13.43 16.50
C GLU A 1027 16.12 -14.55 17.12
N GLU A 1028 14.87 -14.71 16.69
CA GLU A 1028 13.99 -15.83 17.07
C GLU A 1028 14.63 -17.19 16.76
N GLY A 1029 15.22 -17.37 15.57
CA GLY A 1029 15.94 -18.58 15.18
C GLY A 1029 17.18 -18.87 16.04
N GLN A 1030 17.92 -17.84 16.46
CA GLN A 1030 19.03 -18.00 17.40
C GLN A 1030 18.57 -18.40 18.81
N VAL A 1031 17.49 -17.79 19.30
CA VAL A 1031 16.89 -18.19 20.59
C VAL A 1031 16.38 -19.63 20.51
N HIS A 1032 15.80 -20.03 19.38
CA HIS A 1032 15.35 -21.41 19.16
C HIS A 1032 16.51 -22.43 19.17
N LEU A 1033 17.62 -22.13 18.49
CA LEU A 1033 18.86 -22.94 18.57
C LEU A 1033 19.38 -23.06 20.02
N ASN A 1034 19.36 -21.97 20.79
CA ASN A 1034 19.77 -21.98 22.20
C ASN A 1034 18.83 -22.81 23.08
N VAL A 1035 17.52 -22.74 22.87
CA VAL A 1035 16.51 -23.56 23.56
C VAL A 1035 16.76 -25.05 23.29
N VAL A 1036 16.92 -25.44 22.02
CA VAL A 1036 17.24 -26.83 21.65
C VAL A 1036 18.58 -27.28 22.22
N GLY A 1037 19.59 -26.41 22.25
CA GLY A 1037 20.86 -26.67 22.92
C GLY A 1037 20.70 -27.00 24.40
N ARG A 1038 19.89 -26.24 25.15
CA ARG A 1038 19.63 -26.54 26.58
C ARG A 1038 18.86 -27.85 26.76
N LEU A 1039 17.80 -28.09 25.98
CA LEU A 1039 17.00 -29.32 26.03
C LEU A 1039 17.85 -30.58 25.73
N THR A 1040 18.80 -30.47 24.80
CA THR A 1040 19.72 -31.56 24.42
C THR A 1040 21.01 -31.65 25.27
N GLY A 1041 21.12 -30.90 26.39
CA GLY A 1041 22.31 -30.97 27.28
C GLY A 1041 23.58 -30.31 26.70
N HIS A 1042 23.41 -29.50 25.67
CA HIS A 1042 24.47 -28.75 24.99
C HIS A 1042 24.30 -27.25 25.24
N VAL A 1043 24.56 -26.83 26.48
CA VAL A 1043 24.56 -25.41 26.85
C VAL A 1043 25.60 -24.65 26.01
N THR A 1044 25.12 -23.79 25.12
CA THR A 1044 25.91 -22.73 24.51
C THR A 1044 26.28 -21.74 25.61
N SER A 1045 27.58 -21.53 25.84
CA SER A 1045 28.02 -20.64 26.93
C SER A 1045 27.85 -19.19 26.52
N ASP A 1046 26.78 -18.54 27.01
CA ASP A 1046 26.65 -17.09 27.03
C ASP A 1046 27.75 -16.48 27.92
N LYS A 1047 28.94 -16.29 27.34
CA LYS A 1047 29.85 -15.25 27.80
C LYS A 1047 29.43 -13.97 27.09
N PRO A 1048 28.80 -13.00 27.78
CA PRO A 1048 28.54 -11.71 27.17
C PRO A 1048 29.87 -11.07 26.82
N THR A 1049 30.16 -10.95 25.52
CA THR A 1049 31.28 -10.16 25.01
C THR A 1049 31.01 -8.70 25.32
N ARG A 1050 31.45 -8.24 26.50
CA ARG A 1050 31.63 -6.81 26.79
C ARG A 1050 32.61 -6.23 25.77
N ARG A 1051 32.09 -5.48 24.81
CA ARG A 1051 32.75 -4.39 24.11
C ARG A 1051 31.73 -3.29 23.89
#